data_AF-A0A842SYJ3-F1
#
_entry.id   AF-A0A842SYJ3-F1
#
_cell.length_a   1.000
_cell.length_b   1.000
_cell.length_c   1.000
_cell.angle_alpha   90.00
_cell.angle_beta   90.00
_cell.angle_gamma   90.00
#
_symmetry.space_group_name_H-M   'P 1'
#
loop_
_entity.id
_entity.type
_entity.pdbx_description
1 polymer ?
#
loop_
_entity_poly.entity_id
_entity_poly.type
_entity_poly.pdbx_seq_one_letter_code
_entity_poly.pdbx_strand_id
1 'polypeptide(L)'
;MTILKDINIDLNQLKRATKEFDIEHWFDSIFDQLDLEYQAQHRVLEGRPDCLIGDVIIDYKYDITEKELGNWVKTKGSQYINEYFSTRSKYPTLLIVISNEFIYYYNKDLILQNKREITKRTIISLIESLLGLKIIDSEQFAILFGVNSPMYVLAYSRLDNHFTEREGSETVCFQQWKKHFSLAYHDEDVGKELFLRHSYLSMLLKLILYKEFMEPKEYARDSFKELENHFELLGISLFHYDFFRWVINVQDLCDDFFGKMKLMEFEATDIFRAIYQEMIIAGVRHRLGEYYTPERLCKKMVEKEYELGMRVLDSSCGSGTFLIETLKKIDEGFSFSEDPPREWFNAVNNVFGFDINPIAILTSKANMLLYFKAHQEWIEKFSINVFLCNSIDPLQFSPTQDIQLGRFYSFCVDLLGDEMELRIPGDALNEDNIEIFQQLVRAIYNVWEDFSKFEDVWEAAIDRLSIDLENSFLNEESTIRKPIVEFFSELFELKTQDKDHIWLYILNNLVGIRSLLLKKKMDLIITNPPWLTYKDADNKLRNDMKKISRNNNIKPEAHNVTNIEEAVVFLYGIPNLYLRRDGKGRVAFVMPRSLLVSSQNQKARRFDQFKDIEFLEFNDMVFNIDCCCFFGTFTTEIPRRRDVFEKYPALCKYFDADSMDLLDEYELEPYAYFESQRGEKYLIKKLIRPEKKDDLLPCSLSEYYTDFIQGADMIPKSL
;
A
#
# COMPACT_ATOMS: atom_id res chain seq x y z
N MET A 1 -9.38 -22.83 -27.65
CA MET A 1 -8.10 -22.78 -26.90
C MET A 1 -8.41 -23.23 -25.50
N THR A 2 -7.81 -24.33 -25.06
CA THR A 2 -7.89 -24.80 -23.68
C THR A 2 -7.28 -23.72 -22.79
N ILE A 3 -7.98 -23.26 -21.76
CA ILE A 3 -7.41 -22.32 -20.79
C ILE A 3 -6.58 -23.14 -19.81
N LEU A 4 -5.42 -22.66 -19.38
CA LEU A 4 -4.54 -23.39 -18.46
C LEU A 4 -5.26 -23.87 -17.18
N LYS A 5 -6.29 -23.12 -16.74
CA LYS A 5 -7.17 -23.47 -15.62
C LYS A 5 -7.92 -24.80 -15.81
N ASP A 6 -8.13 -25.24 -17.06
CA ASP A 6 -8.84 -26.48 -17.42
C ASP A 6 -7.92 -27.70 -17.52
N ILE A 7 -6.59 -27.52 -17.43
CA ILE A 7 -5.61 -28.61 -17.50
C ILE A 7 -5.35 -29.18 -16.10
N ASN A 8 -5.55 -30.49 -15.96
CA ASN A 8 -5.24 -31.19 -14.71
C ASN A 8 -3.73 -31.46 -14.60
N ILE A 9 -3.02 -30.61 -13.86
CA ILE A 9 -1.59 -30.76 -13.58
C ILE A 9 -1.39 -31.79 -12.45
N ASP A 10 -1.11 -33.05 -12.82
CA ASP A 10 -0.74 -34.13 -11.88
C ASP A 10 0.78 -34.28 -11.75
N LEU A 11 1.33 -33.73 -10.67
CA LEU A 11 2.77 -33.80 -10.37
C LEU A 11 3.25 -35.21 -10.02
N ASN A 12 2.35 -36.17 -9.73
CA ASN A 12 2.79 -37.53 -9.38
C ASN A 12 3.44 -38.24 -10.56
N GLN A 13 3.07 -37.89 -11.79
CA GLN A 13 3.71 -38.43 -12.99
C GLN A 13 5.15 -37.95 -13.10
N LEU A 14 5.39 -36.65 -12.88
CA LEU A 14 6.73 -36.06 -12.88
C LEU A 14 7.62 -36.66 -11.78
N LYS A 15 7.06 -36.87 -10.58
CA LYS A 15 7.75 -37.53 -9.45
C LYS A 15 8.08 -39.01 -9.69
N ARG A 16 7.41 -39.64 -10.66
CA ARG A 16 7.64 -41.04 -11.06
C ARG A 16 8.53 -41.15 -12.29
N ALA A 17 9.05 -40.04 -12.81
CA ALA A 17 10.02 -40.05 -13.89
C ALA A 17 11.22 -40.93 -13.52
N THR A 18 11.77 -41.63 -14.51
CA THR A 18 12.94 -42.50 -14.37
C THR A 18 14.10 -42.11 -15.27
N LYS A 19 13.87 -41.15 -16.18
CA LYS A 19 14.81 -40.65 -17.20
C LYS A 19 14.35 -39.28 -17.70
N GLU A 20 15.24 -38.56 -18.39
CA GLU A 20 14.99 -37.21 -18.94
C GLU A 20 13.75 -37.18 -19.84
N PHE A 21 13.58 -38.19 -20.70
CA PHE A 21 12.44 -38.31 -21.61
C PHE A 21 11.08 -38.32 -20.90
N ASP A 22 10.99 -38.85 -19.68
CA ASP A 22 9.72 -38.89 -18.96
C ASP A 22 9.28 -37.48 -18.51
N ILE A 23 10.26 -36.61 -18.22
CA ILE A 23 10.05 -35.20 -17.85
C ILE A 23 9.70 -34.40 -19.09
N GLU A 24 10.49 -34.53 -20.16
CA GLU A 24 10.25 -33.90 -21.47
C GLU A 24 8.83 -34.21 -21.96
N HIS A 25 8.48 -35.50 -22.01
CA HIS A 25 7.16 -35.94 -22.49
C HIS A 25 6.00 -35.40 -21.66
N TRP A 26 6.19 -35.23 -20.34
CA TRP A 26 5.16 -34.67 -19.47
C TRP A 26 4.91 -33.19 -19.76
N PHE A 27 5.97 -32.40 -19.98
CA PHE A 27 5.83 -31.00 -20.37
C PHE A 27 5.29 -30.84 -21.80
N ASP A 28 5.80 -31.62 -22.74
CA ASP A 28 5.33 -31.65 -24.13
C ASP A 28 3.82 -31.94 -24.20
N SER A 29 3.33 -32.92 -23.41
CA SER A 29 1.90 -33.21 -23.35
C SER A 29 1.06 -32.02 -22.85
N ILE A 30 1.60 -31.13 -22.02
CA ILE A 30 0.89 -29.94 -21.56
C ILE A 30 0.96 -28.85 -22.63
N PHE A 31 2.11 -28.68 -23.26
CA PHE A 31 2.29 -27.72 -24.36
C PHE A 31 1.38 -28.05 -25.54
N ASP A 32 1.26 -29.32 -25.92
CA ASP A 32 0.35 -29.82 -26.95
C ASP A 32 -1.13 -29.53 -26.59
N GLN A 33 -1.54 -29.72 -25.33
CA GLN A 33 -2.92 -29.43 -24.89
C GLN A 33 -3.28 -27.94 -24.95
N LEU A 34 -2.28 -27.08 -24.91
CA LEU A 34 -2.40 -25.62 -24.94
C LEU A 34 -2.20 -25.02 -26.34
N ASP A 35 -1.97 -25.86 -27.35
CA ASP A 35 -1.60 -25.44 -28.70
C ASP A 35 -0.37 -24.49 -28.69
N LEU A 36 0.58 -24.70 -27.77
CA LEU A 36 1.81 -23.93 -27.73
C LEU A 36 2.65 -24.25 -28.97
N GLU A 37 3.03 -23.22 -29.74
CA GLU A 37 4.03 -23.38 -30.79
C GLU A 37 5.41 -23.47 -30.14
N TYR A 38 5.85 -24.69 -29.88
CA TYR A 38 7.22 -24.99 -29.47
C TYR A 38 7.93 -25.75 -30.59
N GLN A 39 9.20 -25.44 -30.81
CA GLN A 39 10.00 -26.22 -31.74
C GLN A 39 10.41 -27.54 -31.07
N ALA A 40 9.48 -28.48 -31.03
CA ALA A 40 9.79 -29.88 -30.74
C ALA A 40 10.71 -30.40 -31.84
N GLN A 41 11.99 -30.56 -31.51
CA GLN A 41 13.03 -31.22 -32.31
C GLN A 41 12.88 -31.15 -33.86
N HIS A 42 12.94 -29.97 -34.49
CA HIS A 42 13.35 -29.92 -35.91
C HIS A 42 14.04 -28.62 -36.38
N ARG A 43 15.34 -28.78 -36.67
CA ARG A 43 16.22 -28.03 -37.60
C ARG A 43 16.27 -26.50 -37.50
N VAL A 44 16.96 -25.97 -36.48
CA VAL A 44 17.54 -24.62 -36.57
C VAL A 44 18.94 -24.49 -35.93
N LEU A 45 19.31 -25.32 -34.93
CA LEU A 45 20.57 -25.21 -34.18
C LEU A 45 21.43 -26.50 -34.29
N GLU A 46 22.75 -26.39 -34.46
CA GLU A 46 23.68 -27.54 -34.57
C GLU A 46 23.95 -28.20 -33.19
N GLY A 47 23.71 -27.48 -32.10
CA GLY A 47 23.51 -27.96 -30.74
C GLY A 47 22.02 -27.91 -30.37
N ARG A 48 21.43 -29.04 -29.99
CA ARG A 48 19.99 -29.22 -29.84
C ARG A 48 19.52 -29.00 -28.39
N PRO A 49 18.97 -27.83 -28.00
CA PRO A 49 18.17 -27.78 -26.78
C PRO A 49 16.92 -28.65 -26.93
N ASP A 50 16.44 -29.23 -25.84
CA ASP A 50 15.27 -30.12 -25.86
C ASP A 50 14.00 -29.38 -26.30
N CYS A 51 13.84 -28.11 -25.89
CA CYS A 51 12.70 -27.29 -26.27
C CYS A 51 13.08 -25.79 -26.45
N LEU A 52 12.50 -25.14 -27.46
CA LEU A 52 12.60 -23.71 -27.71
C LEU A 52 11.20 -23.12 -27.89
N ILE A 53 10.84 -22.16 -27.03
CA ILE A 53 9.55 -21.47 -27.04
C ILE A 53 9.81 -19.97 -27.07
N GLY A 54 9.43 -19.31 -28.16
CA GLY A 54 9.75 -17.90 -28.38
C GLY A 54 11.27 -17.66 -28.33
N ASP A 55 11.73 -16.97 -27.28
CA ASP A 55 13.14 -16.68 -27.00
C ASP A 55 13.66 -17.34 -25.71
N VAL A 56 12.94 -18.35 -25.20
CA VAL A 56 13.30 -19.13 -24.01
C VAL A 56 13.76 -20.52 -24.42
N ILE A 57 14.96 -20.89 -23.99
CA ILE A 57 15.55 -22.21 -24.19
C ILE A 57 15.23 -23.08 -22.97
N ILE A 58 14.71 -24.28 -23.18
CA ILE A 58 14.38 -25.25 -22.13
C ILE A 58 15.12 -26.56 -22.39
N ASP A 59 15.76 -27.11 -21.35
CA ASP A 59 16.44 -28.42 -21.39
C ASP A 59 16.01 -29.26 -20.18
N TYR A 60 15.81 -30.56 -20.38
CA TYR A 60 15.32 -31.49 -19.36
C TYR A 60 16.44 -32.37 -18.84
N LYS A 61 16.52 -32.55 -17.51
CA LYS A 61 17.55 -33.35 -16.84
C LYS A 61 16.91 -34.30 -15.83
N TYR A 62 17.48 -35.46 -15.58
CA TYR A 62 16.97 -36.40 -14.57
C TYR A 62 18.06 -36.75 -13.57
N ASP A 63 17.75 -36.62 -12.28
CA ASP A 63 18.66 -36.98 -11.17
C ASP A 63 20.08 -36.39 -11.34
N ILE A 64 20.14 -35.12 -11.78
CA ILE A 64 21.41 -34.43 -12.04
C ILE A 64 21.93 -33.74 -10.78
N THR A 65 23.22 -33.93 -10.47
CA THR A 65 23.85 -33.21 -9.35
C THR A 65 24.18 -31.76 -9.74
N GLU A 66 24.28 -30.85 -8.76
CA GLU A 66 24.62 -29.44 -9.02
C GLU A 66 25.97 -29.27 -9.72
N LYS A 67 26.93 -30.17 -9.45
CA LYS A 67 28.24 -30.18 -10.10
C LYS A 67 28.14 -30.57 -11.57
N GLU A 68 27.38 -31.61 -11.89
CA GLU A 68 27.13 -32.05 -13.27
C GLU A 68 26.38 -30.99 -14.05
N LEU A 69 25.34 -30.40 -13.43
CA LEU A 69 24.59 -29.30 -14.02
C LEU A 69 25.50 -28.10 -14.31
N GLY A 70 26.35 -27.69 -13.36
CA GLY A 70 27.30 -26.60 -13.58
C GLY A 70 28.27 -26.85 -14.74
N ASN A 71 28.71 -28.09 -14.95
CA ASN A 71 29.55 -28.46 -16.09
C ASN A 71 28.75 -28.45 -17.41
N TRP A 72 27.52 -28.94 -17.38
CA TRP A 72 26.63 -28.95 -18.54
C TRP A 72 26.30 -27.54 -19.02
N VAL A 73 25.96 -26.63 -18.10
CA VAL A 73 25.65 -25.22 -18.40
C VAL A 73 26.84 -24.52 -19.05
N LYS A 74 28.06 -24.72 -18.54
CA LYS A 74 29.29 -24.14 -19.09
C LYS A 74 29.65 -24.66 -20.48
N THR A 75 29.17 -25.85 -20.84
CA THR A 75 29.48 -26.50 -22.12
C THR A 75 28.31 -26.40 -23.09
N LYS A 76 27.26 -27.20 -22.87
CA LYS A 76 26.07 -27.28 -23.73
C LYS A 76 25.17 -26.06 -23.62
N GLY A 77 24.92 -25.57 -22.41
CA GLY A 77 24.15 -24.33 -22.22
C GLY A 77 24.78 -23.15 -22.95
N SER A 78 26.10 -22.97 -22.81
CA SER A 78 26.88 -21.96 -23.55
C SER A 78 26.78 -22.11 -25.06
N GLN A 79 26.85 -23.36 -25.56
CA GLN A 79 26.68 -23.65 -26.98
C GLN A 79 25.31 -23.17 -27.47
N TYR A 80 24.22 -23.48 -26.76
CA TYR A 80 22.87 -23.11 -27.17
C TYR A 80 22.64 -21.60 -27.21
N ILE A 81 23.14 -20.86 -26.22
CA ILE A 81 23.01 -19.39 -26.17
C ILE A 81 23.74 -18.75 -27.36
N ASN A 82 24.97 -19.20 -27.64
CA ASN A 82 25.78 -18.67 -28.73
C ASN A 82 25.18 -18.96 -30.11
N GLU A 83 24.63 -20.16 -30.31
CA GLU A 83 23.96 -20.53 -31.56
C GLU A 83 22.62 -19.79 -31.74
N TYR A 84 21.86 -19.59 -30.66
CA TYR A 84 20.65 -18.76 -30.69
C TYR A 84 21.00 -17.33 -31.13
N PHE A 85 22.03 -16.74 -30.53
CA PHE A 85 22.51 -15.40 -30.88
C PHE A 85 22.98 -15.32 -32.34
N SER A 86 23.77 -16.28 -32.82
CA SER A 86 24.25 -16.26 -34.21
C SER A 86 23.11 -16.34 -35.23
N THR A 87 22.02 -17.04 -34.89
CA THR A 87 20.88 -17.24 -35.79
C THR A 87 19.89 -16.07 -35.74
N ARG A 88 19.66 -15.50 -34.56
CA ARG A 88 18.62 -14.47 -34.33
C ARG A 88 19.17 -13.05 -34.20
N SER A 89 20.50 -12.88 -34.11
CA SER A 89 21.16 -11.61 -33.79
C SER A 89 20.66 -10.96 -32.49
N LYS A 90 20.09 -11.76 -31.59
CA LYS A 90 19.59 -11.39 -30.26
C LYS A 90 19.83 -12.56 -29.31
N TYR A 91 20.25 -12.28 -28.07
CA TYR A 91 20.40 -13.33 -27.05
C TYR A 91 19.03 -13.86 -26.59
N PRO A 92 18.94 -15.13 -26.17
CA PRO A 92 17.72 -15.67 -25.58
C PRO A 92 17.44 -14.98 -24.23
N THR A 93 16.16 -14.88 -23.86
CA THR A 93 15.75 -14.26 -22.59
C THR A 93 16.19 -15.10 -21.39
N LEU A 94 16.04 -16.43 -21.47
CA LEU A 94 16.38 -17.38 -20.42
C LEU A 94 16.91 -18.69 -21.02
N LEU A 95 17.83 -19.32 -20.29
CA LEU A 95 18.08 -20.75 -20.36
C LEU A 95 17.46 -21.39 -19.10
N ILE A 96 16.46 -22.25 -19.29
CA ILE A 96 15.77 -22.97 -18.22
C ILE A 96 16.22 -24.43 -18.29
N VAL A 97 16.65 -24.97 -17.15
CA VAL A 97 16.90 -26.40 -17.01
C VAL A 97 15.88 -26.97 -16.03
N ILE A 98 15.13 -27.99 -16.45
CA ILE A 98 14.06 -28.60 -15.65
C ILE A 98 14.48 -30.00 -15.26
N SER A 99 14.52 -30.29 -13.95
CA SER A 99 14.73 -31.64 -13.42
C SER A 99 13.45 -32.27 -12.88
N ASN A 100 13.53 -33.48 -12.34
CA ASN A 100 12.42 -34.15 -11.65
C ASN A 100 11.99 -33.43 -10.36
N GLU A 101 12.85 -32.58 -9.80
CA GLU A 101 12.61 -31.89 -8.52
C GLU A 101 12.67 -30.36 -8.65
N PHE A 102 13.49 -29.83 -9.55
CA PHE A 102 13.81 -28.40 -9.57
C PHE A 102 13.74 -27.79 -10.97
N ILE A 103 13.46 -26.49 -11.02
CA ILE A 103 13.61 -25.63 -12.20
C ILE A 103 14.75 -24.64 -11.92
N TYR A 104 15.72 -24.60 -12.82
CA TYR A 104 16.89 -23.74 -12.75
C TYR A 104 16.81 -22.68 -13.84
N TYR A 105 16.97 -21.42 -13.45
CA TYR A 105 16.87 -20.27 -14.37
C TYR A 105 18.24 -19.63 -14.54
N TYR A 106 18.78 -19.63 -15.76
CA TYR A 106 20.06 -19.03 -16.11
C TYR A 106 19.86 -17.83 -17.03
N ASN A 107 20.64 -16.77 -16.82
CA ASN A 107 20.67 -15.61 -17.72
C ASN A 107 21.57 -15.87 -18.94
N LYS A 108 21.67 -14.88 -19.84
CA LYS A 108 22.54 -14.92 -21.03
C LYS A 108 24.03 -15.19 -20.72
N ASP A 109 24.48 -14.80 -19.54
CA ASP A 109 25.86 -14.96 -19.06
C ASP A 109 26.09 -16.30 -18.33
N LEU A 110 25.12 -17.22 -18.39
CA LEU A 110 25.15 -18.55 -17.76
C LEU A 110 25.25 -18.51 -16.22
N ILE A 111 24.88 -17.39 -15.61
CA ILE A 111 24.79 -17.23 -14.17
C ILE A 111 23.43 -17.75 -13.71
N LEU A 112 23.43 -18.66 -12.73
CA LEU A 112 22.20 -19.17 -12.11
C LEU A 112 21.53 -18.04 -11.34
N GLN A 113 20.33 -17.68 -11.77
CA GLN A 113 19.52 -16.62 -11.15
C GLN A 113 18.62 -17.15 -10.04
N ASN A 114 18.08 -18.36 -10.23
CA ASN A 114 17.24 -18.98 -9.21
C ASN A 114 17.13 -20.49 -9.41
N LYS A 115 16.87 -21.22 -8.32
CA LYS A 115 16.57 -22.65 -8.27
C LYS A 115 15.26 -22.82 -7.51
N ARG A 116 14.26 -23.46 -8.12
CA ARG A 116 12.92 -23.61 -7.53
C ARG A 116 12.47 -25.05 -7.49
N GLU A 117 11.83 -25.45 -6.41
CA GLU A 117 11.14 -26.74 -6.36
C GLU A 117 9.95 -26.76 -7.31
N ILE A 118 9.71 -27.94 -7.87
CA ILE A 118 8.54 -28.18 -8.71
C ILE A 118 7.28 -28.29 -7.85
N THR A 119 6.39 -27.33 -8.05
CA THR A 119 5.08 -27.25 -7.42
C THR A 119 4.05 -26.91 -8.49
N LYS A 120 2.76 -27.09 -8.18
CA LYS A 120 1.69 -26.75 -9.13
C LYS A 120 1.77 -25.26 -9.53
N ARG A 121 2.08 -24.39 -8.57
CA ARG A 121 2.20 -22.94 -8.78
C ARG A 121 3.39 -22.55 -9.63
N THR A 122 4.56 -23.17 -9.42
CA THR A 122 5.76 -22.87 -10.24
C THR A 122 5.60 -23.35 -11.68
N ILE A 123 4.90 -24.46 -11.89
CA ILE A 123 4.57 -24.95 -13.25
C ILE A 123 3.57 -24.04 -13.95
N ILE A 124 2.44 -23.70 -13.30
CA ILE A 124 1.44 -22.79 -13.87
C ILE A 124 2.11 -21.49 -14.30
N SER A 125 2.90 -20.90 -13.41
CA SER A 125 3.65 -19.67 -13.66
C SER A 125 4.62 -19.76 -14.85
N LEU A 126 5.35 -20.87 -14.97
CA LEU A 126 6.23 -21.12 -16.11
C LEU A 126 5.42 -21.18 -17.41
N ILE A 127 4.33 -21.96 -17.44
CA ILE A 127 3.52 -22.15 -18.64
C ILE A 127 2.85 -20.85 -19.10
N GLU A 128 2.25 -20.08 -18.19
CA GLU A 128 1.65 -18.79 -18.56
C GLU A 128 2.68 -17.84 -19.16
N SER A 129 3.90 -17.82 -18.62
CA SER A 129 4.99 -16.99 -19.14
C SER A 129 5.41 -17.39 -20.56
N LEU A 130 5.21 -18.66 -20.94
CA LEU A 130 5.51 -19.20 -22.25
C LEU A 130 4.36 -18.98 -23.25
N LEU A 131 3.11 -18.93 -22.78
CA LEU A 131 1.91 -18.75 -23.60
C LEU A 131 1.79 -17.37 -24.26
N GLY A 132 2.41 -16.34 -23.68
CA GLY A 132 2.31 -14.98 -24.22
C GLY A 132 0.86 -14.48 -24.28
N LEU A 133 0.15 -14.56 -23.15
CA LEU A 133 -1.26 -14.19 -23.04
C LEU A 133 -1.51 -12.77 -23.55
N LYS A 134 -2.49 -12.63 -24.45
CA LYS A 134 -2.90 -11.34 -25.01
C LYS A 134 -3.88 -10.58 -24.13
N ILE A 135 -4.75 -11.28 -23.41
CA ILE A 135 -5.72 -10.69 -22.50
C ILE A 135 -5.45 -11.28 -21.12
N ILE A 136 -5.36 -10.42 -20.11
CA ILE A 136 -4.87 -10.77 -18.78
C ILE A 136 -5.80 -10.21 -17.71
N ASP A 137 -6.35 -11.10 -16.88
CA ASP A 137 -7.05 -10.75 -15.65
C ASP A 137 -6.07 -10.48 -14.48
N SER A 138 -6.57 -10.01 -13.33
CA SER A 138 -5.70 -9.70 -12.18
C SER A 138 -4.98 -10.92 -11.62
N GLU A 139 -5.56 -12.13 -11.70
CA GLU A 139 -4.96 -13.37 -11.22
C GLU A 139 -3.81 -13.82 -12.13
N GLN A 140 -4.04 -13.83 -13.44
CA GLN A 140 -3.05 -14.14 -14.47
C GLN A 140 -1.90 -13.14 -14.45
N PHE A 141 -2.19 -11.85 -14.26
CA PHE A 141 -1.14 -10.84 -14.11
C PHE A 141 -0.24 -11.16 -12.90
N ALA A 142 -0.87 -11.51 -11.79
CA ALA A 142 -0.16 -11.83 -10.56
C ALA A 142 0.65 -13.13 -10.70
N ILE A 143 0.21 -14.10 -11.50
CA ILE A 143 1.00 -15.29 -11.85
C ILE A 143 2.20 -14.95 -12.74
N LEU A 144 1.99 -14.16 -13.79
CA LEU A 144 2.99 -13.80 -14.80
C LEU A 144 4.10 -12.89 -14.29
N PHE A 145 3.78 -12.01 -13.34
CA PHE A 145 4.70 -11.01 -12.81
C PHE A 145 5.02 -11.22 -11.34
N GLY A 146 4.32 -12.11 -10.63
CA GLY A 146 4.53 -12.34 -9.20
C GLY A 146 5.86 -13.01 -8.89
N VAL A 147 6.16 -13.18 -7.60
CA VAL A 147 7.45 -13.72 -7.14
C VAL A 147 7.77 -15.09 -7.70
N ASN A 148 6.74 -15.87 -8.07
CA ASN A 148 6.91 -17.20 -8.65
C ASN A 148 7.11 -17.20 -10.17
N SER A 149 7.15 -16.03 -10.82
CA SER A 149 7.35 -15.90 -12.26
C SER A 149 8.82 -15.98 -12.68
N PRO A 150 9.11 -16.57 -13.87
CA PRO A 150 10.40 -16.39 -14.54
C PRO A 150 10.73 -14.91 -14.79
N MET A 151 9.72 -14.09 -15.06
CA MET A 151 9.87 -12.64 -15.26
C MET A 151 10.43 -11.96 -14.00
N TYR A 152 9.85 -12.22 -12.84
CA TYR A 152 10.35 -11.70 -11.57
C TYR A 152 11.78 -12.17 -11.28
N VAL A 153 12.12 -13.43 -11.54
CA VAL A 153 13.49 -13.95 -11.33
C VAL A 153 14.51 -13.13 -12.12
N LEU A 154 14.24 -12.88 -13.39
CA LEU A 154 15.11 -12.08 -14.25
C LEU A 154 15.23 -10.65 -13.76
N ALA A 155 14.10 -10.01 -13.45
CA ALA A 155 14.10 -8.63 -12.99
C ALA A 155 14.82 -8.49 -11.65
N TYR A 156 14.48 -9.33 -10.67
CA TYR A 156 15.10 -9.29 -9.35
C TYR A 156 16.60 -9.46 -9.44
N SER A 157 17.10 -10.40 -10.26
CA SER A 157 18.53 -10.55 -10.51
C SER A 157 19.18 -9.27 -11.03
N ARG A 158 18.62 -8.66 -12.08
CA ARG A 158 19.18 -7.43 -12.67
C ARG A 158 19.17 -6.28 -11.68
N LEU A 159 18.06 -6.14 -10.93
CA LEU A 159 17.91 -5.16 -9.85
C LEU A 159 18.95 -5.40 -8.74
N ASP A 160 19.14 -6.64 -8.30
CA ASP A 160 20.07 -7.01 -7.23
C ASP A 160 21.54 -6.76 -7.62
N ASN A 161 21.91 -7.14 -8.85
CA ASN A 161 23.24 -6.90 -9.39
C ASN A 161 23.51 -5.39 -9.49
N HIS A 162 22.60 -4.62 -10.10
CA HIS A 162 22.76 -3.17 -10.22
C HIS A 162 22.83 -2.50 -8.84
N PHE A 163 21.98 -2.90 -7.91
CA PHE A 163 21.98 -2.39 -6.54
C PHE A 163 23.31 -2.69 -5.84
N THR A 164 23.86 -3.89 -6.01
CA THR A 164 25.11 -4.29 -5.35
C THR A 164 26.33 -3.61 -5.96
N GLU A 165 26.42 -3.53 -7.29
CA GLU A 165 27.51 -2.88 -8.02
C GLU A 165 27.61 -1.37 -7.77
N ARG A 166 26.49 -0.74 -7.41
CA ARG A 166 26.38 0.71 -7.18
C ARG A 166 26.28 1.09 -5.70
N GLU A 167 26.60 0.16 -4.79
CA GLU A 167 26.52 0.39 -3.34
C GLU A 167 25.13 0.93 -2.92
N GLY A 168 24.05 0.34 -3.45
CA GLY A 168 22.68 0.80 -3.30
C GLY A 168 22.21 0.99 -1.86
N SER A 169 22.80 0.25 -0.90
CA SER A 169 22.55 0.41 0.54
C SER A 169 23.04 1.76 1.10
N GLU A 170 23.99 2.37 0.41
CA GLU A 170 24.55 3.70 0.69
C GLU A 170 23.91 4.77 -0.22
N THR A 171 22.69 4.53 -0.71
CA THR A 171 21.94 5.58 -1.42
C THR A 171 20.94 6.26 -0.50
N VAL A 172 20.72 7.56 -0.70
CA VAL A 172 19.71 8.35 0.02
C VAL A 172 18.33 7.71 -0.15
N CYS A 173 17.98 7.24 -1.35
CA CYS A 173 16.69 6.59 -1.61
C CYS A 173 16.47 5.36 -0.73
N PHE A 174 17.45 4.45 -0.63
CA PHE A 174 17.31 3.26 0.20
C PHE A 174 17.24 3.61 1.69
N GLN A 175 18.09 4.52 2.16
CA GLN A 175 18.13 4.90 3.58
C GLN A 175 16.86 5.63 4.02
N GLN A 176 16.38 6.57 3.20
CA GLN A 176 15.12 7.26 3.48
C GLN A 176 13.93 6.31 3.36
N TRP A 177 13.91 5.43 2.35
CA TRP A 177 12.88 4.39 2.25
C TRP A 177 12.85 3.56 3.53
N LYS A 178 14.02 3.06 3.96
CA LYS A 178 14.14 2.26 5.19
C LYS A 178 13.66 3.06 6.41
N LYS A 179 14.13 4.30 6.59
CA LYS A 179 13.73 5.17 7.71
C LYS A 179 12.22 5.39 7.77
N HIS A 180 11.59 5.69 6.63
CA HIS A 180 10.14 5.89 6.54
C HIS A 180 9.37 4.60 6.80
N PHE A 181 9.83 3.46 6.28
CA PHE A 181 9.17 2.17 6.48
C PHE A 181 9.31 1.69 7.92
N SER A 182 10.48 1.84 8.54
CA SER A 182 10.73 1.47 9.94
C SER A 182 9.90 2.26 10.97
N LEU A 183 9.11 3.26 10.53
CA LEU A 183 8.15 3.98 11.39
C LEU A 183 6.94 3.14 11.81
N ALA A 184 6.53 2.20 10.95
CA ALA A 184 5.37 1.33 11.20
C ALA A 184 5.75 -0.16 11.26
N TYR A 185 6.96 -0.51 10.82
CA TYR A 185 7.35 -1.90 10.62
C TYR A 185 8.65 -2.26 11.34
N HIS A 186 8.86 -3.54 11.60
CA HIS A 186 10.07 -4.04 12.26
C HIS A 186 11.31 -3.92 11.36
N ASP A 187 12.39 -3.39 11.91
CA ASP A 187 13.64 -3.14 11.18
C ASP A 187 14.24 -4.40 10.52
N GLU A 188 13.98 -5.59 11.09
CA GLU A 188 14.40 -6.90 10.54
C GLU A 188 13.68 -7.27 9.24
N ASP A 189 12.43 -6.79 9.08
CA ASP A 189 11.62 -7.01 7.87
C ASP A 189 11.89 -5.93 6.80
N VAL A 190 12.54 -4.82 7.17
CA VAL A 190 12.84 -3.68 6.29
C VAL A 190 14.29 -3.73 5.81
N GLY A 191 14.52 -4.45 4.70
CA GLY A 191 15.86 -4.64 4.14
C GLY A 191 15.90 -4.61 2.60
N LYS A 192 17.09 -4.93 2.07
CA LYS A 192 17.38 -4.97 0.62
C LYS A 192 16.32 -5.72 -0.17
N GLU A 193 15.96 -6.93 0.27
CA GLU A 193 15.00 -7.79 -0.45
C GLU A 193 13.63 -7.12 -0.62
N LEU A 194 13.07 -6.54 0.45
CA LEU A 194 11.80 -5.84 0.39
C LEU A 194 11.88 -4.58 -0.49
N PHE A 195 12.99 -3.82 -0.41
CA PHE A 195 13.22 -2.66 -1.26
C PHE A 195 13.29 -3.02 -2.75
N LEU A 196 13.96 -4.12 -3.11
CA LEU A 196 14.01 -4.61 -4.49
C LEU A 196 12.63 -5.07 -4.98
N ARG A 197 11.83 -5.73 -4.13
CA ARG A 197 10.44 -6.11 -4.45
C ARG A 197 9.56 -4.89 -4.71
N HIS A 198 9.66 -3.85 -3.88
CA HIS A 198 8.94 -2.60 -4.10
C HIS A 198 9.43 -1.86 -5.34
N SER A 199 10.73 -1.89 -5.61
CA SER A 199 11.31 -1.29 -6.81
C SER A 199 10.79 -1.97 -8.08
N TYR A 200 10.72 -3.30 -8.08
CA TYR A 200 10.11 -4.08 -9.15
C TYR A 200 8.62 -3.75 -9.32
N LEU A 201 7.85 -3.69 -8.23
CA LEU A 201 6.43 -3.37 -8.30
C LEU A 201 6.19 -1.95 -8.83
N SER A 202 6.99 -0.97 -8.39
CA SER A 202 6.96 0.40 -8.89
C SER A 202 7.26 0.45 -10.40
N MET A 203 8.23 -0.32 -10.87
CA MET A 203 8.51 -0.44 -12.30
C MET A 203 7.30 -0.96 -13.08
N LEU A 204 6.67 -2.05 -12.64
CA LEU A 204 5.48 -2.59 -13.32
C LEU A 204 4.33 -1.58 -13.38
N LEU A 205 4.04 -0.91 -12.25
CA LEU A 205 3.06 0.16 -12.16
C LEU A 205 3.31 1.25 -13.20
N LYS A 206 4.54 1.76 -13.24
CA LYS A 206 4.94 2.84 -14.14
C LYS A 206 4.93 2.41 -15.61
N LEU A 207 5.32 1.18 -15.92
CA LEU A 207 5.25 0.64 -17.29
C LEU A 207 3.81 0.46 -17.76
N ILE A 208 2.88 0.10 -16.87
CA ILE A 208 1.45 0.07 -17.19
C ILE A 208 0.96 1.48 -17.48
N LEU A 209 1.23 2.45 -16.60
CA LEU A 209 0.84 3.84 -16.86
C LEU A 209 1.44 4.36 -18.18
N TYR A 210 2.70 4.03 -18.47
CA TYR A 210 3.35 4.40 -19.72
C TYR A 210 2.66 3.81 -20.95
N LYS A 211 2.29 2.53 -20.90
CA LYS A 211 1.50 1.89 -21.95
C LYS A 211 0.13 2.55 -22.12
N GLU A 212 -0.59 2.76 -21.02
CA GLU A 212 -1.98 3.18 -21.05
C GLU A 212 -2.16 4.67 -21.41
N PHE A 213 -1.16 5.52 -21.14
CA PHE A 213 -1.26 6.96 -21.39
C PHE A 213 -0.42 7.46 -22.58
N MET A 214 0.73 6.86 -22.89
CA MET A 214 1.57 7.31 -24.02
C MET A 214 1.38 6.49 -25.30
N GLU A 215 0.84 5.28 -25.18
CA GLU A 215 0.71 4.29 -26.26
C GLU A 215 1.94 4.18 -27.20
N PRO A 216 3.17 4.05 -26.67
CA PRO A 216 4.36 4.10 -27.50
C PRO A 216 4.61 2.75 -28.20
N LYS A 217 5.15 2.80 -29.42
CA LYS A 217 5.46 1.59 -30.21
C LYS A 217 6.53 0.71 -29.54
N GLU A 218 7.53 1.35 -28.95
CA GLU A 218 8.66 0.75 -28.27
C GLU A 218 8.98 1.57 -27.03
N TYR A 219 9.64 0.95 -26.06
CA TYR A 219 10.14 1.70 -24.91
C TYR A 219 11.25 2.63 -25.40
N ALA A 220 11.17 3.89 -24.98
CA ALA A 220 12.27 4.81 -25.09
C ALA A 220 12.39 5.54 -23.76
N ARG A 221 13.60 5.58 -23.20
CA ARG A 221 13.85 6.25 -21.92
C ARG A 221 13.37 7.71 -21.94
N ASP A 222 13.54 8.41 -23.05
CA ASP A 222 13.12 9.81 -23.18
C ASP A 222 11.60 9.95 -23.21
N SER A 223 10.89 9.07 -23.92
CA SER A 223 9.42 9.07 -23.91
C SER A 223 8.85 8.60 -22.56
N PHE A 224 9.53 7.69 -21.86
CA PHE A 224 9.18 7.36 -20.49
C PHE A 224 9.29 8.60 -19.60
N LYS A 225 10.39 9.36 -19.69
CA LYS A 225 10.54 10.65 -18.99
C LYS A 225 9.47 11.68 -19.36
N GLU A 226 8.98 11.68 -20.61
CA GLU A 226 7.86 12.55 -21.00
C GLU A 226 6.58 12.23 -20.23
N LEU A 227 6.26 10.95 -19.98
CA LEU A 227 5.15 10.56 -19.10
C LEU A 227 5.36 11.08 -17.68
N GLU A 228 6.58 10.91 -17.17
CA GLU A 228 6.94 11.40 -15.85
C GLU A 228 6.66 12.90 -15.76
N ASN A 229 7.20 13.67 -16.70
CA ASN A 229 6.99 15.11 -16.78
C ASN A 229 5.50 15.47 -16.93
N HIS A 230 4.73 14.71 -17.72
CA HIS A 230 3.30 14.95 -17.91
C HIS A 230 2.53 14.90 -16.59
N PHE A 231 2.66 13.82 -15.82
CA PHE A 231 1.96 13.70 -14.53
C PHE A 231 2.51 14.64 -13.46
N GLU A 232 3.81 14.93 -13.48
CA GLU A 232 4.41 15.86 -12.53
C GLU A 232 3.94 17.30 -12.77
N LEU A 233 3.76 17.73 -14.03
CA LEU A 233 3.15 19.03 -14.34
C LEU A 233 1.73 19.18 -13.74
N LEU A 234 1.01 18.07 -13.60
CA LEU A 234 -0.30 18.01 -12.96
C LEU A 234 -0.22 17.91 -11.42
N GLY A 235 0.98 17.95 -10.84
CA GLY A 235 1.24 17.83 -9.41
C GLY A 235 1.07 16.40 -8.89
N ILE A 236 1.08 15.40 -9.76
CA ILE A 236 0.91 13.99 -9.41
C ILE A 236 2.29 13.34 -9.26
N SER A 237 2.84 13.45 -8.04
CA SER A 237 4.15 12.88 -7.71
C SER A 237 4.14 11.35 -7.71
N LEU A 238 4.50 10.77 -8.85
CA LEU A 238 4.56 9.34 -9.13
C LEU A 238 5.93 8.87 -9.64
N PHE A 239 6.77 9.76 -10.18
CA PHE A 239 7.91 9.34 -11.00
C PHE A 239 9.25 10.01 -10.67
N HIS A 240 9.28 11.34 -10.45
CA HIS A 240 10.54 12.08 -10.47
C HIS A 240 11.36 12.02 -9.17
N TYR A 241 10.72 12.02 -8.01
CA TYR A 241 11.42 11.99 -6.73
C TYR A 241 10.83 10.96 -5.78
N ASP A 242 10.49 9.78 -6.31
CA ASP A 242 10.09 8.65 -5.48
C ASP A 242 11.32 7.79 -5.08
N PHE A 243 11.08 6.85 -4.16
CA PHE A 243 12.13 5.95 -3.67
C PHE A 243 12.66 4.96 -4.73
N PHE A 244 12.02 4.84 -5.89
CA PHE A 244 12.19 3.72 -6.83
C PHE A 244 12.58 4.15 -8.26
N ARG A 245 12.80 5.45 -8.51
CA ARG A 245 13.21 5.99 -9.82
C ARG A 245 14.46 5.32 -10.37
N TRP A 246 15.39 4.90 -9.51
CA TRP A 246 16.65 4.28 -9.88
C TRP A 246 16.51 3.08 -10.83
N VAL A 247 15.34 2.40 -10.84
CA VAL A 247 15.08 1.25 -11.70
C VAL A 247 15.22 1.58 -13.20
N ILE A 248 14.95 2.82 -13.61
CA ILE A 248 15.12 3.25 -15.01
C ILE A 248 16.57 3.16 -15.50
N ASN A 249 17.53 3.15 -14.57
CA ASN A 249 18.97 3.07 -14.84
C ASN A 249 19.47 1.62 -14.96
N VAL A 250 18.61 0.63 -14.69
CA VAL A 250 18.95 -0.78 -14.85
C VAL A 250 18.87 -1.16 -16.33
N GLN A 251 19.99 -1.59 -16.88
CA GLN A 251 20.16 -1.84 -18.31
C GLN A 251 19.17 -2.90 -18.84
N ASP A 252 18.56 -2.60 -19.99
CA ASP A 252 17.63 -3.44 -20.76
C ASP A 252 16.36 -3.88 -19.99
N LEU A 253 16.19 -3.49 -18.72
CA LEU A 253 15.12 -4.01 -17.87
C LEU A 253 13.74 -3.50 -18.30
N CYS A 254 13.57 -2.18 -18.38
CA CYS A 254 12.29 -1.60 -18.80
C CYS A 254 11.95 -1.94 -20.26
N ASP A 255 12.95 -1.97 -21.13
CA ASP A 255 12.81 -2.33 -22.55
C ASP A 255 12.20 -3.74 -22.73
N ASP A 256 12.80 -4.74 -22.08
CA ASP A 256 12.38 -6.13 -22.17
C ASP A 256 10.97 -6.33 -21.61
N PHE A 257 10.65 -5.68 -20.49
CA PHE A 257 9.35 -5.80 -19.84
C PHE A 257 8.26 -5.08 -20.63
N PHE A 258 8.52 -3.85 -21.09
CA PHE A 258 7.56 -3.10 -21.90
C PHE A 258 7.28 -3.82 -23.23
N GLY A 259 8.30 -4.42 -23.85
CA GLY A 259 8.15 -5.22 -25.07
C GLY A 259 7.17 -6.37 -24.93
N LYS A 260 7.04 -6.95 -23.72
CA LYS A 260 6.04 -7.98 -23.40
C LYS A 260 4.69 -7.37 -22.99
N MET A 261 4.69 -6.38 -22.10
CA MET A 261 3.47 -5.74 -21.58
C MET A 261 2.65 -5.03 -22.66
N LYS A 262 3.29 -4.46 -23.69
CA LYS A 262 2.58 -3.78 -24.79
C LYS A 262 1.70 -4.70 -25.63
N LEU A 263 1.96 -6.01 -25.61
CA LEU A 263 1.19 -7.02 -26.33
C LEU A 263 -0.03 -7.51 -25.53
N MET A 264 -0.16 -7.05 -24.29
CA MET A 264 -1.18 -7.47 -23.33
C MET A 264 -2.29 -6.41 -23.23
N GLU A 265 -3.52 -6.87 -23.17
CA GLU A 265 -4.71 -6.12 -22.79
C GLU A 265 -5.10 -6.52 -21.37
N PHE A 266 -5.42 -5.52 -20.56
CA PHE A 266 -5.71 -5.68 -19.13
C PHE A 266 -7.22 -5.58 -18.91
N GLU A 267 -7.87 -6.64 -18.42
CA GLU A 267 -9.32 -6.65 -18.19
C GLU A 267 -9.73 -6.03 -16.86
N ALA A 268 -8.88 -6.16 -15.83
CA ALA A 268 -9.25 -5.89 -14.45
C ALA A 268 -8.71 -4.55 -13.93
N THR A 269 -9.56 -3.81 -13.21
CA THR A 269 -9.17 -2.60 -12.47
C THR A 269 -8.30 -2.89 -11.24
N ASP A 270 -8.21 -4.14 -10.79
CA ASP A 270 -7.54 -4.54 -9.53
C ASP A 270 -6.21 -5.30 -9.74
N ILE A 271 -5.58 -5.11 -10.91
CA ILE A 271 -4.30 -5.76 -11.26
C ILE A 271 -3.22 -5.49 -10.21
N PHE A 272 -3.14 -4.25 -9.70
CA PHE A 272 -2.08 -3.86 -8.78
C PHE A 272 -2.22 -4.48 -7.39
N ARG A 273 -3.44 -4.71 -6.91
CA ARG A 273 -3.65 -5.42 -5.64
C ARG A 273 -3.24 -6.87 -5.75
N ALA A 274 -3.64 -7.56 -6.82
CA ALA A 274 -3.33 -8.96 -7.01
C ALA A 274 -1.81 -9.18 -7.07
N ILE A 275 -1.08 -8.38 -7.86
CA ILE A 275 0.38 -8.45 -7.89
C ILE A 275 1.01 -8.07 -6.55
N TYR A 276 0.52 -7.06 -5.84
CA TYR A 276 1.05 -6.73 -4.51
C TYR A 276 0.91 -7.93 -3.55
N GLN A 277 -0.25 -8.60 -3.58
CA GLN A 277 -0.51 -9.79 -2.76
C GLN A 277 0.38 -10.98 -3.16
N GLU A 278 0.79 -11.08 -4.41
CA GLU A 278 1.77 -12.09 -4.83
C GLU A 278 3.20 -11.69 -4.43
N MET A 279 3.50 -10.40 -4.41
CA MET A 279 4.85 -9.86 -4.18
C MET A 279 5.28 -9.87 -2.72
N ILE A 280 4.37 -9.56 -1.81
CA ILE A 280 4.63 -9.50 -0.37
C ILE A 280 4.00 -10.72 0.29
N ILE A 281 4.78 -11.67 0.79
CA ILE A 281 4.28 -12.94 1.33
C ILE A 281 3.30 -12.67 2.49
N ALA A 282 2.23 -13.48 2.60
CA ALA A 282 1.19 -13.33 3.62
C ALA A 282 1.73 -13.21 5.06
N GLY A 283 2.81 -13.94 5.38
CA GLY A 283 3.46 -13.84 6.69
C GLY A 283 4.12 -12.48 6.97
N VAL A 284 4.64 -11.81 5.94
CA VAL A 284 5.13 -10.43 6.04
C VAL A 284 3.93 -9.51 6.26
N ARG A 285 2.93 -9.53 5.37
CA ARG A 285 1.71 -8.69 5.50
C ARG A 285 1.01 -8.82 6.86
N HIS A 286 0.94 -10.02 7.42
CA HIS A 286 0.38 -10.26 8.75
C HIS A 286 1.19 -9.55 9.85
N ARG A 287 2.54 -9.59 9.78
CA ARG A 287 3.41 -8.82 10.68
C ARG A 287 3.33 -7.31 10.45
N LEU A 288 3.00 -6.89 9.23
CA LEU A 288 2.75 -5.50 8.87
C LEU A 288 1.33 -5.03 9.26
N GLY A 289 0.44 -5.93 9.71
CA GLY A 289 -0.95 -5.60 9.99
C GLY A 289 -1.77 -5.18 8.75
N GLU A 290 -1.29 -5.52 7.54
CA GLU A 290 -1.88 -5.09 6.27
C GLU A 290 -2.92 -6.08 5.74
N TYR A 291 -4.17 -5.64 5.66
CA TYR A 291 -5.29 -6.41 5.11
C TYR A 291 -6.00 -5.58 4.04
N TYR A 292 -6.00 -6.07 2.80
CA TYR A 292 -6.71 -5.40 1.72
C TYR A 292 -8.21 -5.62 1.83
N THR A 293 -8.96 -4.53 1.93
CA THR A 293 -10.42 -4.55 2.00
C THR A 293 -11.02 -5.06 0.69
N PRO A 294 -11.91 -6.08 0.73
CA PRO A 294 -12.66 -6.51 -0.45
C PRO A 294 -13.50 -5.37 -1.04
N GLU A 295 -13.56 -5.26 -2.37
CA GLU A 295 -14.29 -4.18 -3.06
C GLU A 295 -15.77 -4.13 -2.65
N ARG A 296 -16.41 -5.29 -2.49
CA ARG A 296 -17.81 -5.40 -2.05
C ARG A 296 -18.05 -4.75 -0.68
N LEU A 297 -17.11 -4.93 0.26
CA LEU A 297 -17.19 -4.31 1.57
C LEU A 297 -16.96 -2.79 1.48
N CYS A 298 -15.96 -2.35 0.71
CA CYS A 298 -15.70 -0.93 0.47
C CYS A 298 -16.94 -0.24 -0.12
N LYS A 299 -17.51 -0.80 -1.19
CA LYS A 299 -18.73 -0.30 -1.83
C LYS A 299 -19.87 -0.16 -0.83
N LYS A 300 -20.14 -1.21 -0.03
CA LYS A 300 -21.20 -1.21 0.98
C LYS A 300 -21.04 -0.09 2.01
N MET A 301 -19.81 0.12 2.50
CA MET A 301 -19.52 1.18 3.47
C MET A 301 -19.61 2.58 2.86
N VAL A 302 -19.13 2.77 1.62
CA VAL A 302 -19.23 4.03 0.88
C VAL A 302 -20.69 4.37 0.60
N GLU A 303 -21.49 3.43 0.09
CA GLU A 303 -22.92 3.63 -0.18
C GLU A 303 -23.71 4.05 1.07
N LYS A 304 -23.28 3.57 2.24
CA LYS A 304 -23.91 3.89 3.53
C LYS A 304 -23.55 5.30 4.03
N GLU A 305 -22.29 5.72 3.91
CA GLU A 305 -21.75 6.86 4.66
C GLU A 305 -21.30 8.04 3.80
N TYR A 306 -21.01 7.83 2.51
CA TYR A 306 -20.61 8.93 1.64
C TYR A 306 -21.84 9.66 1.12
N GLU A 307 -21.82 10.99 1.27
CA GLU A 307 -22.77 11.89 0.62
C GLU A 307 -22.02 12.81 -0.34
N LEU A 308 -22.66 13.13 -1.47
CA LEU A 308 -22.05 13.90 -2.54
C LEU A 308 -21.48 15.23 -2.04
N GLY A 309 -20.20 15.46 -2.34
CA GLY A 309 -19.49 16.68 -1.96
C GLY A 309 -18.85 16.66 -0.57
N MET A 310 -19.04 15.61 0.23
CA MET A 310 -18.30 15.43 1.49
C MET A 310 -16.80 15.37 1.25
N ARG A 311 -16.02 15.97 2.15
CA ARG A 311 -14.57 15.71 2.27
C ARG A 311 -14.33 14.41 2.99
N VAL A 312 -13.75 13.46 2.27
CA VAL A 312 -13.52 12.08 2.72
C VAL A 312 -12.03 11.84 2.88
N LEU A 313 -11.66 11.20 3.98
CA LEU A 313 -10.30 10.71 4.19
C LEU A 313 -10.30 9.21 4.42
N ASP A 314 -9.46 8.50 3.66
CA ASP A 314 -8.95 7.19 4.04
C ASP A 314 -7.55 7.35 4.65
N SER A 315 -7.42 7.09 5.95
CA SER A 315 -6.20 7.35 6.72
C SER A 315 -5.11 6.26 6.59
N SER A 316 -5.42 5.17 5.90
CA SER A 316 -4.53 4.04 5.62
C SER A 316 -5.01 3.38 4.32
N CYS A 317 -4.88 4.14 3.22
CA CYS A 317 -5.61 3.86 2.00
C CYS A 317 -5.13 2.63 1.24
N GLY A 318 -3.93 2.12 1.53
CA GLY A 318 -3.38 0.97 0.82
C GLY A 318 -3.37 1.21 -0.69
N SER A 319 -3.96 0.30 -1.45
CA SER A 319 -4.12 0.40 -2.91
C SER A 319 -5.22 1.38 -3.37
N GLY A 320 -5.90 2.07 -2.44
CA GLY A 320 -6.89 3.11 -2.76
C GLY A 320 -8.32 2.61 -2.98
N THR A 321 -8.68 1.38 -2.58
CA THR A 321 -10.00 0.81 -2.88
C THR A 321 -11.16 1.66 -2.37
N PHE A 322 -11.11 2.20 -1.15
CA PHE A 322 -12.14 3.13 -0.66
C PHE A 322 -12.20 4.43 -1.47
N LEU A 323 -11.06 4.92 -1.95
CA LEU A 323 -11.00 6.12 -2.78
C LEU A 323 -11.68 5.88 -4.12
N ILE A 324 -11.37 4.75 -4.79
CA ILE A 324 -12.01 4.34 -6.05
C ILE A 324 -13.51 4.14 -5.89
N GLU A 325 -13.96 3.44 -4.84
CA GLU A 325 -15.40 3.27 -4.59
C GLU A 325 -16.10 4.61 -4.28
N THR A 326 -15.40 5.55 -3.62
CA THR A 326 -15.92 6.91 -3.44
C THR A 326 -16.04 7.67 -4.77
N LEU A 327 -15.06 7.54 -5.67
CA LEU A 327 -15.13 8.13 -7.02
C LEU A 327 -16.29 7.54 -7.83
N LYS A 328 -16.46 6.22 -7.82
CA LYS A 328 -17.62 5.55 -8.43
C LYS A 328 -18.93 6.11 -7.88
N LYS A 329 -19.01 6.33 -6.56
CA LYS A 329 -20.21 6.91 -5.95
C LYS A 329 -20.46 8.35 -6.34
N ILE A 330 -19.40 9.13 -6.55
CA ILE A 330 -19.49 10.49 -7.11
C ILE A 330 -20.06 10.42 -8.53
N ASP A 331 -19.51 9.56 -9.39
CA ASP A 331 -19.95 9.42 -10.78
C ASP A 331 -21.43 9.03 -10.90
N GLU A 332 -21.90 8.09 -10.07
CA GLU A 332 -23.33 7.73 -9.99
C GLU A 332 -24.24 8.92 -9.64
N GLY A 333 -23.71 9.90 -8.92
CA GLY A 333 -24.44 11.10 -8.49
C GLY A 333 -24.62 12.15 -9.58
N PHE A 334 -23.96 11.98 -10.73
CA PHE A 334 -24.02 12.93 -11.84
C PHE A 334 -24.43 12.25 -13.15
N SER A 335 -25.05 13.01 -14.04
CA SER A 335 -25.28 12.59 -15.42
C SER A 335 -24.83 13.74 -16.31
N PHE A 336 -23.78 13.50 -17.08
CA PHE A 336 -23.23 14.47 -18.01
C PHE A 336 -23.12 13.82 -19.40
N SER A 337 -23.42 14.60 -20.45
CA SER A 337 -23.36 14.16 -21.85
C SER A 337 -21.97 14.36 -22.48
N GLU A 338 -21.15 15.22 -21.88
CA GLU A 338 -19.77 15.53 -22.30
C GLU A 338 -18.92 15.77 -21.03
N ASP A 339 -18.53 17.02 -20.76
CA ASP A 339 -17.70 17.40 -19.60
C ASP A 339 -18.48 17.36 -18.27
N PRO A 340 -17.87 16.88 -17.17
CA PRO A 340 -18.45 16.94 -15.84
C PRO A 340 -18.67 18.39 -15.37
N PRO A 341 -19.71 18.67 -14.57
CA PRO A 341 -19.92 19.99 -14.00
C PRO A 341 -18.86 20.32 -12.93
N ARG A 342 -18.72 21.59 -12.57
CA ARG A 342 -17.75 22.05 -11.55
C ARG A 342 -17.94 21.34 -10.21
N GLU A 343 -19.18 21.03 -9.84
CA GLU A 343 -19.55 20.31 -8.62
C GLU A 343 -18.96 18.90 -8.58
N TRP A 344 -18.85 18.23 -9.73
CA TRP A 344 -18.19 16.94 -9.85
C TRP A 344 -16.69 17.06 -9.56
N PHE A 345 -16.01 18.03 -10.20
CA PHE A 345 -14.59 18.29 -9.94
C PHE A 345 -14.34 18.67 -8.48
N ASN A 346 -15.24 19.44 -7.86
CA ASN A 346 -15.16 19.76 -6.43
C ASN A 346 -15.29 18.50 -5.55
N ALA A 347 -16.20 17.59 -5.90
CA ALA A 347 -16.38 16.33 -5.18
C ALA A 347 -15.15 15.41 -5.31
N VAL A 348 -14.56 15.30 -6.50
CA VAL A 348 -13.32 14.53 -6.72
C VAL A 348 -12.15 15.13 -5.94
N ASN A 349 -12.01 16.46 -5.94
CA ASN A 349 -11.00 17.17 -5.15
C ASN A 349 -11.19 17.03 -3.62
N ASN A 350 -12.35 16.52 -3.17
CA ASN A 350 -12.66 16.28 -1.78
C ASN A 350 -12.31 14.85 -1.30
N VAL A 351 -11.72 14.02 -2.15
CA VAL A 351 -11.25 12.67 -1.82
C VAL A 351 -9.78 12.70 -1.44
N PHE A 352 -9.44 12.26 -0.22
CA PHE A 352 -8.09 12.25 0.34
C PHE A 352 -7.66 10.85 0.78
N GLY A 353 -6.40 10.50 0.55
CA GLY A 353 -5.81 9.23 0.99
C GLY A 353 -4.45 9.42 1.64
N PHE A 354 -4.22 8.74 2.76
CA PHE A 354 -2.92 8.68 3.43
C PHE A 354 -2.46 7.24 3.57
N ASP A 355 -1.17 7.02 3.43
CA ASP A 355 -0.52 5.76 3.76
C ASP A 355 0.93 6.01 4.14
N ILE A 356 1.49 5.17 5.00
CA ILE A 356 2.89 5.22 5.38
C ILE A 356 3.78 4.44 4.40
N ASN A 357 3.18 3.53 3.62
CA ASN A 357 3.86 2.70 2.65
C ASN A 357 3.98 3.43 1.30
N PRO A 358 5.20 3.77 0.83
CA PRO A 358 5.37 4.48 -0.44
C PRO A 358 4.82 3.73 -1.65
N ILE A 359 4.91 2.39 -1.67
CA ILE A 359 4.39 1.61 -2.80
C ILE A 359 2.85 1.55 -2.78
N ALA A 360 2.23 1.64 -1.60
CA ALA A 360 0.77 1.78 -1.48
C ALA A 360 0.31 3.13 -2.05
N ILE A 361 1.00 4.23 -1.73
CA ILE A 361 0.74 5.55 -2.31
C ILE A 361 0.85 5.54 -3.83
N LEU A 362 1.92 4.96 -4.37
CA LEU A 362 2.09 4.83 -5.83
C LEU A 362 0.96 4.01 -6.46
N THR A 363 0.59 2.89 -5.83
CA THR A 363 -0.49 2.01 -6.28
C THR A 363 -1.84 2.73 -6.27
N SER A 364 -2.16 3.45 -5.19
CA SER A 364 -3.40 4.21 -5.04
C SER A 364 -3.53 5.30 -6.09
N LYS A 365 -2.45 6.09 -6.32
CA LYS A 365 -2.41 7.10 -7.39
C LYS A 365 -2.55 6.46 -8.78
N ALA A 366 -1.86 5.35 -9.04
CA ALA A 366 -1.95 4.65 -10.32
C ALA A 366 -3.36 4.10 -10.58
N ASN A 367 -4.02 3.52 -9.57
CA ASN A 367 -5.41 3.07 -9.66
C ASN A 367 -6.36 4.23 -9.96
N MET A 368 -6.18 5.38 -9.30
CA MET A 368 -6.99 6.58 -9.58
C MET A 368 -6.77 7.10 -11.00
N LEU A 369 -5.53 7.10 -11.50
CA LEU A 369 -5.24 7.47 -12.88
C LEU A 369 -5.89 6.52 -13.88
N LEU A 370 -5.74 5.21 -13.68
CA LEU A 370 -6.35 4.21 -14.55
C LEU A 370 -7.88 4.31 -14.55
N TYR A 371 -8.49 4.66 -13.43
CA TYR A 371 -9.92 4.93 -13.34
C TYR A 371 -10.35 6.05 -14.30
N PHE A 372 -9.53 7.10 -14.44
CA PHE A 372 -9.77 8.22 -15.35
C PHE A 372 -9.11 8.07 -16.73
N LYS A 373 -8.55 6.90 -17.08
CA LYS A 373 -7.81 6.69 -18.35
C LYS A 373 -8.64 7.04 -19.59
N ALA A 374 -9.94 6.78 -19.57
CA ALA A 374 -10.83 7.10 -20.70
C ALA A 374 -11.11 8.61 -20.86
N HIS A 375 -10.80 9.42 -19.85
CA HIS A 375 -11.07 10.86 -19.79
C HIS A 375 -9.82 11.61 -19.27
N GLN A 376 -8.69 11.45 -19.96
CA GLN A 376 -7.39 11.96 -19.51
C GLN A 376 -7.39 13.48 -19.35
N GLU A 377 -8.16 14.18 -20.19
CA GLU A 377 -8.34 15.63 -20.15
C GLU A 377 -8.99 16.15 -18.86
N TRP A 378 -9.66 15.28 -18.10
CA TRP A 378 -10.19 15.65 -16.78
C TRP A 378 -9.12 15.67 -15.71
N ILE A 379 -8.07 14.87 -15.85
CA ILE A 379 -6.97 14.75 -14.87
C ILE A 379 -6.27 16.11 -14.72
N GLU A 380 -6.25 16.94 -15.77
CA GLU A 380 -5.72 18.30 -15.72
C GLU A 380 -6.58 19.28 -14.89
N LYS A 381 -7.83 18.92 -14.60
CA LYS A 381 -8.83 19.79 -13.95
C LYS A 381 -9.01 19.50 -12.45
N PHE A 382 -8.35 18.47 -11.88
CA PHE A 382 -8.42 18.16 -10.45
C PHE A 382 -7.07 17.70 -9.87
N SER A 383 -6.98 17.62 -8.54
CA SER A 383 -5.79 17.14 -7.83
C SER A 383 -6.00 15.72 -7.29
N ILE A 384 -4.99 14.86 -7.44
CA ILE A 384 -4.93 13.55 -6.78
C ILE A 384 -4.36 13.74 -5.36
N ASN A 385 -5.24 13.83 -4.37
CA ASN A 385 -4.86 14.15 -2.98
C ASN A 385 -4.47 12.90 -2.17
N VAL A 386 -3.46 12.17 -2.63
CA VAL A 386 -2.92 10.98 -1.96
C VAL A 386 -1.48 11.23 -1.50
N PHE A 387 -1.22 11.10 -0.20
CA PHE A 387 0.03 11.55 0.43
C PHE A 387 0.71 10.49 1.28
N LEU A 388 2.04 10.43 1.20
CA LEU A 388 2.88 9.64 2.10
C LEU A 388 2.86 10.27 3.50
N CYS A 389 2.22 9.60 4.46
CA CYS A 389 1.95 10.15 5.77
C CYS A 389 1.88 9.06 6.84
N ASN A 390 2.55 9.28 7.97
CA ASN A 390 2.15 8.61 9.21
C ASN A 390 0.88 9.31 9.73
N SER A 391 -0.29 8.71 9.51
CA SER A 391 -1.57 9.38 9.77
C SER A 391 -1.84 9.63 11.26
N ILE A 392 -1.24 8.88 12.18
CA ILE A 392 -1.38 9.12 13.64
C ILE A 392 -0.38 10.16 14.18
N ASP A 393 0.72 10.41 13.45
CA ASP A 393 1.72 11.43 13.77
C ASP A 393 2.18 12.17 12.50
N PRO A 394 1.30 13.00 11.89
CA PRO A 394 1.52 13.59 10.57
C PRO A 394 2.61 14.66 10.52
N LEU A 395 2.97 15.24 11.67
CA LEU A 395 3.96 16.30 11.79
C LEU A 395 5.08 15.80 12.70
N GLN A 396 6.00 15.01 12.12
CA GLN A 396 7.14 14.42 12.84
C GLN A 396 8.17 15.46 13.33
N PHE A 397 7.98 16.75 12.99
CA PHE A 397 8.91 17.83 13.32
C PHE A 397 8.22 18.85 14.22
N SER A 398 8.84 19.12 15.38
CA SER A 398 8.38 20.14 16.31
C SER A 398 8.93 21.51 15.91
N PRO A 399 8.15 22.60 16.07
CA PRO A 399 8.64 23.95 15.81
C PRO A 399 9.73 24.31 16.83
N THR A 400 10.83 24.89 16.33
CA THR A 400 11.94 25.41 17.14
C THR A 400 11.94 26.94 17.09
N GLN A 401 12.44 27.58 18.14
CA GLN A 401 12.62 29.05 18.19
C GLN A 401 14.09 29.41 17.98
N ASP A 402 14.35 30.34 17.05
CA ASP A 402 15.66 30.97 16.82
C ASP A 402 15.54 32.49 17.05
N ILE A 403 16.59 33.08 17.62
CA ILE A 403 16.61 34.50 18.00
C ILE A 403 16.69 35.42 16.77
N GLN A 404 17.26 34.95 15.65
CA GLN A 404 17.43 35.71 14.40
C GLN A 404 16.33 35.44 13.38
N LEU A 405 15.84 34.20 13.29
CA LEU A 405 14.87 33.77 12.27
C LEU A 405 13.41 33.68 12.77
N GLY A 406 13.18 33.78 14.08
CA GLY A 406 11.85 33.55 14.67
C GLY A 406 11.52 32.05 14.79
N ARG A 407 10.25 31.68 14.59
CA ARG A 407 9.81 30.28 14.63
C ARG A 407 10.20 29.58 13.32
N PHE A 408 10.82 28.41 13.39
CA PHE A 408 11.14 27.60 12.21
C PHE A 408 10.81 26.12 12.44
N TYR A 409 10.75 25.35 11.35
CA TYR A 409 10.62 23.90 11.39
C TYR A 409 11.88 23.27 10.81
N SER A 410 12.44 22.31 11.54
CA SER A 410 13.59 21.51 11.14
C SER A 410 13.16 20.49 10.08
N PHE A 411 13.70 20.60 8.88
CA PHE A 411 13.60 19.62 7.81
C PHE A 411 14.93 18.85 7.74
N CYS A 412 14.97 17.72 8.45
CA CYS A 412 16.17 16.90 8.56
C CYS A 412 16.40 16.12 7.25
N VAL A 413 17.50 16.45 6.59
CA VAL A 413 18.04 15.75 5.44
C VAL A 413 19.14 14.83 5.96
N ASP A 414 18.85 13.52 6.04
CA ASP A 414 19.90 12.56 6.39
C ASP A 414 20.72 12.26 5.12
N LEU A 415 21.98 12.71 5.15
CA LEU A 415 22.98 12.39 4.14
C LEU A 415 23.83 11.23 4.64
N LEU A 416 24.60 10.61 3.73
CA LEU A 416 25.49 9.51 4.06
C LEU A 416 26.55 9.94 5.08
N GLY A 417 26.33 9.59 6.35
CA GLY A 417 27.25 9.86 7.46
C GLY A 417 27.09 11.21 8.15
N ASP A 418 26.22 12.11 7.66
CA ASP A 418 25.97 13.44 8.23
C ASP A 418 24.46 13.77 8.21
N GLU A 419 23.94 14.35 9.28
CA GLU A 419 22.58 14.91 9.30
C GLU A 419 22.66 16.42 9.00
N MET A 420 21.95 16.86 7.96
CA MET A 420 21.81 18.28 7.65
C MET A 420 20.41 18.76 8.04
N GLU A 421 20.34 19.82 8.83
CA GLU A 421 19.07 20.41 9.26
C GLU A 421 18.76 21.63 8.39
N LEU A 422 17.90 21.46 7.38
CA LEU A 422 17.35 22.59 6.63
C LEU A 422 16.24 23.27 7.44
N ARG A 423 16.15 24.60 7.37
CA ARG A 423 15.21 25.37 8.17
C ARG A 423 14.10 25.93 7.30
N ILE A 424 12.86 25.46 7.51
CA ILE A 424 11.68 26.04 6.88
C ILE A 424 11.15 27.16 7.78
N PRO A 425 11.01 28.41 7.28
CA PRO A 425 10.43 29.50 8.07
C PRO A 425 9.03 29.15 8.55
N GLY A 426 8.77 29.29 9.85
CA GLY A 426 7.51 28.88 10.47
C GLY A 426 6.31 29.68 9.97
N ASP A 427 6.54 30.92 9.56
CA ASP A 427 5.54 31.79 8.94
C ASP A 427 5.14 31.31 7.54
N ALA A 428 5.98 30.55 6.83
CA ALA A 428 5.61 29.92 5.56
C ALA A 428 4.60 28.76 5.76
N LEU A 429 4.64 28.12 6.95
CA LEU A 429 3.81 26.97 7.31
C LEU A 429 2.64 27.32 8.25
N ASN A 430 2.30 28.61 8.33
CA ASN A 430 1.16 29.12 9.08
C ASN A 430 -0.12 29.05 8.23
N GLU A 431 -1.26 29.34 8.86
CA GLU A 431 -2.55 29.23 8.20
C GLU A 431 -2.74 30.23 7.04
N ASP A 432 -2.11 31.40 7.07
CA ASP A 432 -2.28 32.42 6.04
C ASP A 432 -1.43 32.15 4.79
N ASN A 433 -0.26 31.55 4.96
CA ASN A 433 0.74 31.38 3.89
C ASN A 433 0.85 29.97 3.33
N ILE A 434 0.33 28.93 4.02
CA ILE A 434 0.57 27.53 3.66
C ILE A 434 0.12 27.17 2.23
N GLU A 435 -0.96 27.77 1.73
CA GLU A 435 -1.45 27.51 0.36
C GLU A 435 -0.52 28.11 -0.70
N ILE A 436 0.01 29.30 -0.46
CA ILE A 436 1.01 29.94 -1.34
C ILE A 436 2.31 29.15 -1.28
N PHE A 437 2.74 28.71 -0.09
CA PHE A 437 3.93 27.87 0.05
C PHE A 437 3.78 26.52 -0.65
N GLN A 438 2.60 25.90 -0.58
CA GLN A 438 2.30 24.68 -1.33
C GLN A 438 2.37 24.90 -2.84
N GLN A 439 1.84 26.02 -3.35
CA GLN A 439 1.94 26.38 -4.76
C GLN A 439 3.39 26.62 -5.18
N LEU A 440 4.20 27.28 -4.35
CA LEU A 440 5.63 27.45 -4.57
C LEU A 440 6.38 26.12 -4.65
N VAL A 441 6.17 25.22 -3.68
CA VAL A 441 6.78 23.89 -3.69
C VAL A 441 6.43 23.14 -4.98
N ARG A 442 5.17 23.17 -5.40
CA ARG A 442 4.72 22.56 -6.67
C ARG A 442 5.36 23.22 -7.88
N ALA A 443 5.41 24.55 -7.92
CA ALA A 443 6.01 25.28 -9.05
C ALA A 443 7.50 24.96 -9.19
N ILE A 444 8.24 24.96 -8.07
CA ILE A 444 9.65 24.56 -7.99
C ILE A 444 9.83 23.12 -8.44
N TYR A 445 8.99 22.21 -7.92
CA TYR A 445 8.98 20.80 -8.32
C TYR A 445 8.84 20.64 -9.83
N ASN A 446 7.97 21.42 -10.46
CA ASN A 446 7.68 21.34 -11.90
C ASN A 446 8.78 21.89 -12.82
N VAL A 447 9.76 22.63 -12.30
CA VAL A 447 10.90 23.16 -13.07
C VAL A 447 12.24 22.61 -12.58
N TRP A 448 12.24 21.78 -11.54
CA TRP A 448 13.46 21.40 -10.82
C TRP A 448 14.50 20.74 -11.73
N GLU A 449 14.07 19.93 -12.71
CA GLU A 449 14.97 19.28 -13.69
C GLU A 449 15.26 20.09 -14.97
N ASP A 450 14.49 21.14 -15.24
CA ASP A 450 14.61 21.89 -16.49
C ASP A 450 15.89 22.75 -16.52
N PHE A 451 16.45 23.04 -15.35
CA PHE A 451 17.57 23.98 -15.17
C PHE A 451 18.73 23.39 -14.36
N SER A 452 19.95 23.87 -14.68
CA SER A 452 21.19 23.48 -14.01
C SER A 452 21.64 24.47 -12.91
N LYS A 453 21.00 25.64 -12.83
CA LYS A 453 21.27 26.67 -11.83
C LYS A 453 20.01 26.99 -11.03
N PHE A 454 20.18 27.25 -9.75
CA PHE A 454 19.06 27.53 -8.86
C PHE A 454 18.34 28.83 -9.21
N GLU A 455 19.06 29.86 -9.68
CA GLU A 455 18.46 31.14 -10.04
C GLU A 455 17.43 30.98 -11.15
N ASP A 456 17.75 30.18 -12.18
CA ASP A 456 16.86 29.89 -13.30
C ASP A 456 15.63 29.08 -12.84
N VAL A 457 15.81 28.10 -11.93
CA VAL A 457 14.71 27.35 -11.29
C VAL A 457 13.78 28.30 -10.53
N TRP A 458 14.36 29.19 -9.71
CA TRP A 458 13.59 30.11 -8.88
C TRP A 458 12.77 31.08 -9.73
N GLU A 459 13.39 31.70 -10.75
CA GLU A 459 12.69 32.61 -11.68
C GLU A 459 11.55 31.88 -12.40
N ALA A 460 11.81 30.71 -12.99
CA ALA A 460 10.80 29.94 -13.70
C ALA A 460 9.65 29.45 -12.80
N ALA A 461 9.95 29.13 -11.53
CA ALA A 461 8.94 28.75 -10.55
C ALA A 461 8.04 29.94 -10.17
N ILE A 462 8.63 31.11 -9.91
CA ILE A 462 7.88 32.33 -9.58
C ILE A 462 6.97 32.74 -10.75
N ASP A 463 7.46 32.68 -11.99
CA ASP A 463 6.69 33.03 -13.20
C ASP A 463 5.47 32.12 -13.41
N ARG A 464 5.50 30.89 -12.90
CA ARG A 464 4.37 29.94 -12.96
C ARG A 464 3.33 30.17 -11.87
N LEU A 465 3.61 30.99 -10.85
CA LEU A 465 2.66 31.22 -9.76
C LEU A 465 1.54 32.15 -10.23
N SER A 466 0.30 31.67 -10.15
CA SER A 466 -0.90 32.46 -10.41
C SER A 466 -1.36 33.21 -9.15
N ILE A 467 -0.47 33.99 -8.52
CA ILE A 467 -0.74 34.71 -7.27
C ILE A 467 -0.35 36.18 -7.35
N ASP A 468 -0.95 36.99 -6.48
CA ASP A 468 -0.52 38.38 -6.26
C ASP A 468 0.77 38.40 -5.43
N LEU A 469 1.91 38.55 -6.10
CA LEU A 469 3.23 38.56 -5.47
C LEU A 469 3.41 39.74 -4.52
N GLU A 470 2.86 40.92 -4.84
CA GLU A 470 3.03 42.15 -4.04
C GLU A 470 2.47 41.99 -2.62
N ASN A 471 1.34 41.29 -2.49
CA ASN A 471 0.67 41.05 -1.21
C ASN A 471 1.02 39.68 -0.58
N SER A 472 2.01 38.97 -1.11
CA SER A 472 2.44 37.66 -0.62
C SER A 472 3.74 37.72 0.19
N PHE A 473 4.05 36.64 0.90
CA PHE A 473 5.36 36.51 1.57
C PHE A 473 6.54 36.42 0.59
N LEU A 474 6.30 36.29 -0.72
CA LEU A 474 7.31 36.22 -1.79
C LEU A 474 7.70 37.59 -2.35
N ASN A 475 7.08 38.68 -1.88
CA ASN A 475 7.49 40.05 -2.17
C ASN A 475 8.96 40.27 -1.79
N GLU A 476 9.73 41.01 -2.60
CA GLU A 476 11.13 41.36 -2.33
C GLU A 476 11.37 42.04 -0.97
N GLU A 477 10.40 42.84 -0.49
CA GLU A 477 10.45 43.51 0.81
C GLU A 477 10.11 42.58 2.00
N SER A 478 9.58 41.39 1.72
CA SER A 478 9.22 40.41 2.75
C SER A 478 10.47 39.83 3.42
N THR A 479 10.52 39.95 4.75
CA THR A 479 11.61 39.38 5.56
C THR A 479 11.66 37.84 5.49
N ILE A 480 10.56 37.19 5.12
CA ILE A 480 10.44 35.73 5.02
C ILE A 480 10.96 35.20 3.67
N ARG A 481 10.96 36.02 2.61
CA ARG A 481 11.35 35.61 1.26
C ARG A 481 12.78 35.07 1.24
N LYS A 482 13.73 35.81 1.81
CA LYS A 482 15.15 35.44 1.78
C LYS A 482 15.41 34.08 2.44
N PRO A 483 14.94 33.80 3.67
CA PRO A 483 15.03 32.46 4.26
C PRO A 483 14.42 31.33 3.42
N ILE A 484 13.34 31.60 2.67
CA ILE A 484 12.75 30.59 1.77
C ILE A 484 13.64 30.34 0.55
N VAL A 485 14.17 31.40 -0.06
CA VAL A 485 15.13 31.29 -1.17
C VAL A 485 16.36 30.51 -0.73
N GLU A 486 16.90 30.81 0.46
CA GLU A 486 18.03 30.09 1.07
C GLU A 486 17.70 28.61 1.28
N PHE A 487 16.53 28.29 1.86
CA PHE A 487 16.08 26.90 2.04
C PHE A 487 16.04 26.11 0.73
N PHE A 488 15.46 26.68 -0.34
CA PHE A 488 15.41 25.99 -1.64
C PHE A 488 16.76 25.96 -2.36
N SER A 489 17.62 26.96 -2.15
CA SER A 489 18.99 26.96 -2.67
C SER A 489 19.80 25.83 -2.03
N GLU A 490 19.76 25.68 -0.71
CA GLU A 490 20.43 24.60 0.02
C GLU A 490 19.88 23.22 -0.42
N LEU A 491 18.57 23.12 -0.63
CA LEU A 491 17.94 21.92 -1.19
C LEU A 491 18.44 21.62 -2.61
N PHE A 492 18.59 22.64 -3.46
CA PHE A 492 19.11 22.50 -4.82
C PHE A 492 20.60 22.13 -4.84
N GLU A 493 21.39 22.59 -3.88
CA GLU A 493 22.79 22.16 -3.75
C GLU A 493 22.89 20.64 -3.54
N LEU A 494 21.98 20.04 -2.78
CA LEU A 494 21.92 18.57 -2.65
C LEU A 494 21.69 17.89 -3.99
N LYS A 495 20.86 18.48 -4.87
CA LYS A 495 20.64 17.99 -6.24
C LYS A 495 21.93 18.00 -7.04
N THR A 496 22.66 19.11 -7.02
CA THR A 496 23.92 19.23 -7.75
C THR A 496 24.99 18.24 -7.26
N GLN A 497 24.87 17.75 -6.02
CA GLN A 497 25.78 16.77 -5.42
C GLN A 497 25.35 15.31 -5.66
N ASP A 498 24.30 15.04 -6.45
CA ASP A 498 23.69 13.71 -6.59
C ASP A 498 23.19 13.14 -5.25
N LYS A 499 22.76 14.04 -4.36
CA LYS A 499 22.23 13.74 -3.01
C LYS A 499 20.77 14.15 -2.83
N ASP A 500 20.14 14.76 -3.84
CA ASP A 500 18.71 15.04 -3.88
C ASP A 500 18.01 14.15 -4.91
N HIS A 501 17.34 13.13 -4.38
CA HIS A 501 16.49 12.25 -5.17
C HIS A 501 15.06 12.17 -4.62
N ILE A 502 14.79 12.78 -3.47
CA ILE A 502 13.55 12.52 -2.72
C ILE A 502 13.08 13.67 -1.82
N TRP A 503 13.92 14.67 -1.56
CA TRP A 503 13.63 15.65 -0.51
C TRP A 503 12.50 16.58 -0.91
N LEU A 504 12.46 17.00 -2.18
CA LEU A 504 11.37 17.80 -2.71
C LEU A 504 10.03 17.04 -2.69
N TYR A 505 10.05 15.71 -2.88
CA TYR A 505 8.88 14.86 -2.70
C TYR A 505 8.43 14.77 -1.24
N ILE A 506 9.35 14.55 -0.29
CA ILE A 506 9.02 14.52 1.14
C ILE A 506 8.46 15.88 1.57
N LEU A 507 9.05 16.99 1.10
CA LEU A 507 8.58 18.34 1.35
C LEU A 507 7.16 18.56 0.81
N ASN A 508 6.88 18.18 -0.44
CA ASN A 508 5.56 18.31 -1.04
C ASN A 508 4.48 17.55 -0.25
N ASN A 509 4.79 16.32 0.20
CA ASN A 509 3.90 15.55 1.06
C ASN A 509 3.66 16.25 2.41
N LEU A 510 4.73 16.69 3.08
CA LEU A 510 4.64 17.37 4.38
C LEU A 510 3.80 18.65 4.30
N VAL A 511 4.05 19.48 3.28
CA VAL A 511 3.33 20.74 3.07
C VAL A 511 1.87 20.47 2.72
N GLY A 512 1.58 19.46 1.90
CA GLY A 512 0.20 19.03 1.60
C GLY A 512 -0.57 18.59 2.85
N ILE A 513 0.04 17.76 3.69
CA ILE A 513 -0.54 17.30 4.96
C ILE A 513 -0.75 18.48 5.92
N ARG A 514 0.23 19.39 6.01
CA ARG A 514 0.15 20.59 6.84
C ARG A 514 -0.99 21.51 6.41
N SER A 515 -1.12 21.76 5.11
CA SER A 515 -2.22 22.51 4.50
C SER A 515 -3.57 21.90 4.89
N LEU A 516 -3.70 20.58 4.76
CA LEU A 516 -4.89 19.85 5.13
C LEU A 516 -5.24 19.97 6.62
N LEU A 517 -4.26 19.78 7.50
CA LEU A 517 -4.47 19.88 8.96
C LEU A 517 -4.97 21.25 9.41
N LEU A 518 -4.52 22.31 8.73
CA LEU A 518 -4.88 23.71 9.03
C LEU A 518 -6.21 24.11 8.40
N LYS A 519 -6.43 23.80 7.11
CA LYS A 519 -7.54 24.37 6.33
C LYS A 519 -8.67 23.39 6.00
N LYS A 520 -8.40 22.09 5.97
CA LYS A 520 -9.30 21.09 5.38
C LYS A 520 -9.68 20.01 6.39
N LYS A 521 -10.62 20.33 7.30
CA LYS A 521 -11.24 19.32 8.16
C LYS A 521 -12.19 18.42 7.36
N MET A 522 -12.18 17.14 7.68
CA MET A 522 -12.93 16.10 6.98
C MET A 522 -14.37 16.03 7.47
N ASP A 523 -15.27 15.67 6.58
CA ASP A 523 -16.68 15.38 6.87
C ASP A 523 -16.86 13.89 7.20
N LEU A 524 -16.12 13.02 6.52
CA LEU A 524 -16.12 11.57 6.70
C LEU A 524 -14.69 11.05 6.79
N ILE A 525 -14.41 10.17 7.76
CA ILE A 525 -13.27 9.26 7.70
C ILE A 525 -13.80 7.86 7.41
N ILE A 526 -13.39 7.28 6.29
CA ILE A 526 -13.73 5.91 5.90
C ILE A 526 -12.44 5.13 5.63
N THR A 527 -12.17 4.11 6.43
CA THR A 527 -10.82 3.52 6.43
C THR A 527 -10.80 2.09 6.97
N ASN A 528 -9.81 1.32 6.51
CA ASN A 528 -9.39 0.08 7.15
C ASN A 528 -8.00 0.31 7.77
N PRO A 529 -7.91 0.59 9.09
CA PRO A 529 -6.65 0.83 9.77
C PRO A 529 -5.78 -0.44 9.84
N PRO A 530 -4.47 -0.33 10.12
CA PRO A 530 -3.61 -1.49 10.35
C PRO A 530 -4.03 -2.30 11.58
N TRP A 531 -3.98 -3.64 11.47
CA TRP A 531 -4.38 -4.57 12.54
C TRP A 531 -3.17 -5.18 13.23
N LEU A 532 -2.35 -4.33 13.82
CA LEU A 532 -1.19 -4.70 14.61
C LEU A 532 -1.49 -4.60 16.12
N THR A 533 -0.84 -5.43 16.93
CA THR A 533 -0.92 -5.31 18.39
C THR A 533 0.37 -4.72 18.96
N TYR A 534 0.29 -4.10 20.14
CA TYR A 534 1.43 -3.46 20.80
C TYR A 534 2.66 -4.37 20.92
N LYS A 535 2.47 -5.66 21.20
CA LYS A 535 3.58 -6.63 21.27
C LYS A 535 4.27 -6.85 19.92
N ASP A 536 3.55 -6.67 18.81
CA ASP A 536 4.03 -6.87 17.44
C ASP A 536 4.46 -5.53 16.79
N ALA A 537 4.25 -4.40 17.47
CA ALA A 537 4.71 -3.08 17.04
C ALA A 537 6.18 -2.82 17.43
N ASP A 538 6.87 -1.99 16.64
CA ASP A 538 8.23 -1.54 16.93
C ASP A 538 8.25 -0.55 18.14
N ASN A 539 9.43 -0.11 18.56
CA ASN A 539 9.52 0.77 19.74
C ASN A 539 8.90 2.15 19.53
N LYS A 540 8.99 2.72 18.32
CA LYS A 540 8.43 4.05 18.04
C LYS A 540 6.90 3.98 18.04
N LEU A 541 6.31 3.08 17.26
CA LEU A 541 4.87 2.87 17.20
C LEU A 541 4.29 2.49 18.58
N ARG A 542 4.98 1.64 19.35
CA ARG A 542 4.59 1.34 20.74
C ARG A 542 4.46 2.62 21.60
N ASN A 543 5.37 3.57 21.46
CA ASN A 543 5.30 4.81 22.23
C ASN A 543 4.10 5.66 21.81
N ASP A 544 3.82 5.75 20.51
CA ASP A 544 2.68 6.48 19.96
C ASP A 544 1.36 5.84 20.37
N MET A 545 1.22 4.52 20.22
CA MET A 545 0.05 3.76 20.69
C MET A 545 -0.21 4.01 22.18
N LYS A 546 0.84 3.98 23.02
CA LYS A 546 0.73 4.27 24.46
C LYS A 546 0.31 5.71 24.73
N LYS A 547 0.86 6.68 24.00
CA LYS A 547 0.57 8.12 24.15
C LYS A 547 -0.88 8.41 23.75
N ILE A 548 -1.29 8.00 22.56
CA ILE A 548 -2.64 8.21 22.03
C ILE A 548 -3.69 7.51 22.90
N SER A 549 -3.41 6.27 23.33
CA SER A 549 -4.34 5.54 24.21
C SER A 549 -4.55 6.22 25.56
N ARG A 550 -3.51 6.86 26.11
CA ARG A 550 -3.62 7.64 27.37
C ARG A 550 -4.41 8.92 27.15
N ASN A 551 -4.08 9.68 26.11
CA ASN A 551 -4.70 10.96 25.79
C ASN A 551 -6.21 10.80 25.55
N ASN A 552 -6.63 9.68 24.97
CA ASN A 552 -8.04 9.38 24.72
C ASN A 552 -8.73 8.58 25.85
N ASN A 553 -8.04 8.32 26.97
CA ASN A 553 -8.55 7.53 28.10
C ASN A 553 -9.05 6.11 27.72
N ILE A 554 -8.44 5.51 26.69
CA ILE A 554 -8.75 4.15 26.23
C ILE A 554 -7.70 3.12 26.64
N LYS A 555 -6.59 3.56 27.28
CA LYS A 555 -5.51 2.66 27.71
C LYS A 555 -6.03 1.54 28.64
N PRO A 556 -5.84 0.27 28.29
CA PRO A 556 -6.27 -0.86 29.11
C PRO A 556 -5.50 -0.95 30.43
N GLU A 557 -5.97 -1.84 31.30
CA GLU A 557 -5.26 -2.24 32.52
C GLU A 557 -3.90 -2.89 32.21
N ALA A 558 -3.01 -2.92 33.22
CA ALA A 558 -1.61 -3.31 33.06
C ALA A 558 -1.42 -4.66 32.35
N HIS A 559 -2.25 -5.66 32.66
CA HIS A 559 -2.16 -7.01 32.08
C HIS A 559 -2.53 -7.07 30.58
N ASN A 560 -3.23 -6.05 30.05
CA ASN A 560 -3.67 -5.97 28.65
C ASN A 560 -2.91 -4.93 27.84
N VAL A 561 -1.89 -4.26 28.40
CA VAL A 561 -1.13 -3.23 27.68
C VAL A 561 -0.44 -3.80 26.43
N THR A 562 0.02 -5.05 26.47
CA THR A 562 0.63 -5.73 25.32
C THR A 562 -0.35 -6.04 24.20
N ASN A 563 -1.66 -5.98 24.48
CA ASN A 563 -2.73 -6.31 23.55
C ASN A 563 -3.45 -5.05 23.02
N ILE A 564 -2.89 -3.84 23.24
CA ILE A 564 -3.44 -2.63 22.61
C ILE A 564 -3.37 -2.83 21.09
N GLU A 565 -4.49 -2.62 20.42
CA GLU A 565 -4.62 -2.78 18.97
C GLU A 565 -4.47 -1.41 18.30
N GLU A 566 -3.67 -1.38 17.24
CA GLU A 566 -3.42 -0.16 16.46
C GLU A 566 -4.71 0.36 15.80
N ALA A 567 -5.56 -0.52 15.28
CA ALA A 567 -6.89 -0.16 14.78
C ALA A 567 -7.70 0.67 15.80
N VAL A 568 -7.65 0.30 17.08
CA VAL A 568 -8.35 1.03 18.16
C VAL A 568 -7.65 2.36 18.46
N VAL A 569 -6.32 2.42 18.36
CA VAL A 569 -5.58 3.68 18.43
C VAL A 569 -6.00 4.62 17.29
N PHE A 570 -6.16 4.11 16.07
CA PHE A 570 -6.61 4.87 14.90
C PHE A 570 -8.04 5.39 15.09
N LEU A 571 -8.96 4.54 15.55
CA LEU A 571 -10.37 4.91 15.80
C LEU A 571 -10.48 6.16 16.69
N TYR A 572 -9.60 6.34 17.67
CA TYR A 572 -9.60 7.51 18.55
C TYR A 572 -8.59 8.59 18.16
N GLY A 573 -7.52 8.26 17.44
CA GLY A 573 -6.48 9.21 17.05
C GLY A 573 -6.87 10.04 15.83
N ILE A 574 -7.29 9.37 14.76
CA ILE A 574 -7.53 9.98 13.45
C ILE A 574 -8.68 11.01 13.50
N PRO A 575 -9.85 10.74 14.10
CA PRO A 575 -10.92 11.73 14.15
C PRO A 575 -10.52 13.03 14.87
N ASN A 576 -9.72 12.94 15.94
CA ASN A 576 -9.24 14.11 16.67
C ASN A 576 -8.33 15.03 15.85
N LEU A 577 -7.59 14.46 14.90
CA LEU A 577 -6.65 15.18 14.04
C LEU A 577 -7.36 15.81 12.83
N TYR A 578 -8.17 15.00 12.13
CA TYR A 578 -8.62 15.34 10.77
C TYR A 578 -10.10 15.71 10.67
N LEU A 579 -10.96 15.20 11.56
CA LEU A 579 -12.40 15.37 11.41
C LEU A 579 -12.86 16.75 11.90
N ARG A 580 -13.93 17.26 11.30
CA ARG A 580 -14.62 18.48 11.77
C ARG A 580 -15.11 18.34 13.21
N ARG A 581 -15.08 19.45 13.96
CA ARG A 581 -15.37 19.48 15.41
C ARG A 581 -16.73 20.04 15.80
N ASP A 582 -17.60 20.29 14.83
CA ASP A 582 -18.94 20.87 15.04
C ASP A 582 -20.04 19.83 15.25
N GLY A 583 -19.66 18.58 15.55
CA GLY A 583 -20.61 17.50 15.90
C GLY A 583 -21.32 16.86 14.70
N LYS A 584 -20.87 17.13 13.47
CA LYS A 584 -21.41 16.55 12.22
C LYS A 584 -20.45 15.59 11.51
N GLY A 585 -19.21 15.49 11.95
CA GLY A 585 -18.22 14.59 11.34
C GLY A 585 -18.57 13.14 11.58
N ARG A 586 -18.44 12.29 10.55
CA ARG A 586 -18.73 10.87 10.61
C ARG A 586 -17.47 10.02 10.49
N VAL A 587 -17.53 8.82 11.06
CA VAL A 587 -16.50 7.79 10.91
C VAL A 587 -17.10 6.46 10.48
N ALA A 588 -16.37 5.74 9.65
CA ALA A 588 -16.70 4.41 9.14
C ALA A 588 -15.43 3.57 9.09
N PHE A 589 -15.23 2.70 10.08
CA PHE A 589 -13.98 1.95 10.26
C PHE A 589 -14.22 0.46 10.09
N VAL A 590 -13.39 -0.22 9.31
CA VAL A 590 -13.24 -1.67 9.42
C VAL A 590 -12.39 -1.96 10.67
N MET A 591 -12.84 -2.85 11.55
CA MET A 591 -12.21 -3.09 12.85
C MET A 591 -12.07 -4.58 13.13
N PRO A 592 -11.02 -5.02 13.85
CA PRO A 592 -10.99 -6.34 14.45
C PRO A 592 -12.22 -6.55 15.36
N ARG A 593 -12.86 -7.72 15.30
CA ARG A 593 -14.06 -8.01 16.10
C ARG A 593 -13.79 -7.95 17.62
N SER A 594 -12.53 -8.04 18.04
CA SER A 594 -12.09 -7.83 19.43
C SER A 594 -12.52 -6.49 20.01
N LEU A 595 -12.82 -5.47 19.19
CA LEU A 595 -13.45 -4.22 19.63
C LEU A 595 -14.74 -4.50 20.42
N LEU A 596 -15.56 -5.46 19.98
CA LEU A 596 -16.87 -5.77 20.57
C LEU A 596 -16.78 -6.63 21.84
N VAL A 597 -15.77 -7.49 21.96
CA VAL A 597 -15.79 -8.59 22.96
C VAL A 597 -14.55 -8.73 23.86
N SER A 598 -13.40 -8.16 23.49
CA SER A 598 -12.13 -8.49 24.15
C SER A 598 -11.76 -7.53 25.28
N SER A 599 -11.08 -8.01 26.32
CA SER A 599 -10.83 -7.27 27.58
C SER A 599 -9.96 -6.02 27.43
N GLN A 600 -9.06 -5.97 26.45
CA GLN A 600 -8.24 -4.79 26.15
C GLN A 600 -9.08 -3.56 25.76
N ASN A 601 -10.28 -3.78 25.20
CA ASN A 601 -11.11 -2.71 24.63
C ASN A 601 -12.21 -2.24 25.59
N GLN A 602 -12.12 -2.58 26.89
CA GLN A 602 -13.16 -2.27 27.88
C GLN A 602 -13.45 -0.77 28.05
N LYS A 603 -12.40 0.06 27.99
CA LYS A 603 -12.54 1.52 28.06
C LYS A 603 -12.98 2.10 26.71
N ALA A 604 -12.44 1.56 25.61
CA ALA A 604 -12.81 1.96 24.25
C ALA A 604 -14.31 1.74 24.00
N ARG A 605 -14.89 0.61 24.37
CA ARG A 605 -16.33 0.31 24.18
C ARG A 605 -17.33 1.26 24.87
N ARG A 606 -16.87 2.22 25.66
CA ARG A 606 -17.73 3.35 26.06
C ARG A 606 -18.07 4.28 24.90
N PHE A 607 -17.25 4.28 23.86
CA PHE A 607 -17.32 5.15 22.69
C PHE A 607 -17.54 6.61 23.08
N ASP A 608 -16.81 7.07 24.10
CA ASP A 608 -17.00 8.38 24.74
C ASP A 608 -16.97 9.55 23.72
N GLN A 609 -16.23 9.43 22.61
CA GLN A 609 -16.09 10.43 21.54
C GLN A 609 -17.09 10.29 20.38
N PHE A 610 -18.02 9.34 20.46
CA PHE A 610 -18.98 9.05 19.39
C PHE A 610 -20.41 9.00 19.91
N LYS A 611 -21.36 9.30 19.03
CA LYS A 611 -22.80 9.10 19.16
C LYS A 611 -23.33 8.45 17.88
N ASP A 612 -24.61 8.11 17.84
CA ASP A 612 -25.27 7.53 16.66
C ASP A 612 -24.52 6.27 16.16
N ILE A 613 -24.24 5.35 17.08
CA ILE A 613 -23.36 4.21 16.86
C ILE A 613 -24.11 3.08 16.14
N GLU A 614 -23.51 2.56 15.08
CA GLU A 614 -23.99 1.40 14.34
C GLU A 614 -22.83 0.44 14.03
N PHE A 615 -23.14 -0.84 13.89
CA PHE A 615 -22.18 -1.88 13.55
C PHE A 615 -22.64 -2.72 12.36
N LEU A 616 -21.67 -3.25 11.59
CA LEU A 616 -21.89 -4.42 10.74
C LEU A 616 -21.07 -5.60 11.26
N GLU A 617 -21.70 -6.76 11.39
CA GLU A 617 -21.05 -8.05 11.65
C GLU A 617 -21.33 -9.01 10.47
N PHE A 618 -20.54 -10.09 10.35
CA PHE A 618 -20.60 -11.01 9.22
C PHE A 618 -20.78 -12.46 9.67
N ASN A 619 -21.42 -13.28 8.82
CA ASN A 619 -21.62 -14.71 9.08
C ASN A 619 -20.36 -15.56 8.95
N ASP A 620 -19.37 -15.08 8.20
CA ASP A 620 -18.08 -15.71 8.02
C ASP A 620 -16.96 -14.65 7.89
N MET A 621 -15.75 -15.13 7.73
CA MET A 621 -14.51 -14.39 7.59
C MET A 621 -14.44 -13.60 6.26
N VAL A 622 -14.74 -12.30 6.32
CA VAL A 622 -14.49 -11.35 5.20
C VAL A 622 -12.99 -11.20 4.92
N PHE A 623 -12.20 -11.21 6.00
CA PHE A 623 -10.75 -11.35 5.96
C PHE A 623 -10.38 -12.68 6.58
N ASN A 624 -9.13 -13.12 6.46
CA ASN A 624 -8.61 -14.27 7.22
C ASN A 624 -8.57 -14.05 8.77
N ILE A 625 -9.17 -12.97 9.26
CA ILE A 625 -9.38 -12.62 10.66
C ILE A 625 -10.80 -12.06 10.81
N ASP A 626 -11.45 -12.41 11.92
CA ASP A 626 -12.80 -11.97 12.27
C ASP A 626 -12.89 -10.44 12.49
N CYS A 627 -13.86 -9.80 11.84
CA CYS A 627 -13.97 -8.34 11.76
C CYS A 627 -15.40 -7.84 11.97
N CYS A 628 -15.52 -6.56 12.29
CA CYS A 628 -16.77 -5.81 12.26
C CYS A 628 -16.53 -4.44 11.61
N CYS A 629 -17.57 -3.77 11.16
CA CYS A 629 -17.50 -2.36 10.76
C CYS A 629 -18.13 -1.48 11.84
N PHE A 630 -17.46 -0.40 12.24
CA PHE A 630 -17.93 0.58 13.20
C PHE A 630 -18.31 1.89 12.51
N PHE A 631 -19.48 2.42 12.85
CA PHE A 631 -19.98 3.70 12.39
C PHE A 631 -20.31 4.59 13.57
N GLY A 632 -20.09 5.90 13.43
CA GLY A 632 -20.50 6.85 14.44
C GLY A 632 -20.30 8.30 14.03
N THR A 633 -21.02 9.19 14.71
CA THR A 633 -20.83 10.65 14.60
C THR A 633 -19.92 11.13 15.72
N PHE A 634 -18.86 11.84 15.36
CA PHE A 634 -17.87 12.36 16.30
C PHE A 634 -18.43 13.53 17.11
N THR A 635 -18.13 13.53 18.41
CA THR A 635 -18.55 14.59 19.34
C THR A 635 -17.37 15.08 20.19
N THR A 636 -17.36 16.38 20.45
CA THR A 636 -16.38 17.02 21.35
C THR A 636 -16.96 17.29 22.75
N GLU A 637 -18.18 16.81 23.02
CA GLU A 637 -18.80 16.91 24.34
C GLU A 637 -17.96 16.16 25.38
N ILE A 638 -17.87 16.72 26.59
CA ILE A 638 -17.11 16.10 27.67
C ILE A 638 -17.91 14.89 28.18
N PRO A 639 -17.40 13.66 27.99
CA PRO A 639 -18.14 12.45 28.32
C PRO A 639 -18.30 12.29 29.84
N ARG A 640 -19.55 12.29 30.30
CA ARG A 640 -19.94 12.02 31.68
C ARG A 640 -20.02 10.51 31.92
N ARG A 641 -20.14 10.15 33.20
CA ARG A 641 -20.12 8.75 33.63
C ARG A 641 -21.26 7.92 33.02
N ARG A 642 -22.50 8.45 33.05
CA ARG A 642 -23.71 7.72 32.63
C ARG A 642 -24.01 7.78 31.14
N ASP A 643 -23.35 8.67 30.40
CA ASP A 643 -23.55 8.85 28.95
C ASP A 643 -23.40 7.54 28.17
N VAL A 644 -22.60 6.59 28.67
CA VAL A 644 -22.49 5.27 28.03
C VAL A 644 -23.85 4.60 27.88
N PHE A 645 -24.76 4.67 28.85
CA PHE A 645 -26.07 4.00 28.77
C PHE A 645 -27.09 4.77 27.94
N GLU A 646 -26.83 6.03 27.62
CA GLU A 646 -27.69 6.85 26.76
C GLU A 646 -27.42 6.59 25.26
N LYS A 647 -26.25 6.00 24.94
CA LYS A 647 -25.81 5.68 23.57
C LYS A 647 -26.27 4.32 23.06
N TYR A 648 -26.84 3.49 23.94
CA TYR A 648 -27.26 2.13 23.63
C TYR A 648 -28.77 1.96 23.89
N PRO A 649 -29.44 1.01 23.23
CA PRO A 649 -28.89 0.01 22.31
C PRO A 649 -28.31 0.59 21.02
N ALA A 650 -27.23 -0.01 20.53
CA ALA A 650 -26.63 0.32 19.23
C ALA A 650 -27.11 -0.69 18.19
N LEU A 651 -27.45 -0.21 17.00
CA LEU A 651 -27.92 -1.08 15.92
C LEU A 651 -26.75 -1.91 15.37
N CYS A 652 -26.98 -3.20 15.15
CA CYS A 652 -26.04 -4.09 14.48
C CYS A 652 -26.74 -4.83 13.35
N LYS A 653 -26.20 -4.69 12.14
CA LYS A 653 -26.67 -5.41 10.95
C LYS A 653 -25.73 -6.55 10.63
N TYR A 654 -26.28 -7.72 10.38
CA TYR A 654 -25.55 -8.94 10.15
C TYR A 654 -25.62 -9.33 8.69
N PHE A 655 -24.47 -9.46 8.03
CA PHE A 655 -24.38 -9.70 6.60
C PHE A 655 -23.77 -11.05 6.27
N ASP A 656 -24.11 -11.53 5.08
CA ASP A 656 -23.35 -12.59 4.43
C ASP A 656 -21.99 -12.04 3.97
N ALA A 657 -20.90 -12.73 4.33
CA ALA A 657 -19.53 -12.26 4.12
C ALA A 657 -19.13 -12.21 2.64
N ASP A 658 -19.77 -13.01 1.77
CA ASP A 658 -19.45 -13.07 0.35
C ASP A 658 -20.34 -12.13 -0.46
N SER A 659 -21.66 -12.28 -0.33
CA SER A 659 -22.65 -11.54 -1.11
C SER A 659 -22.90 -10.12 -0.59
N MET A 660 -22.57 -9.85 0.69
CA MET A 660 -22.95 -8.63 1.41
C MET A 660 -24.48 -8.45 1.53
N ASP A 661 -25.26 -9.53 1.44
CA ASP A 661 -26.71 -9.52 1.67
C ASP A 661 -27.04 -9.47 3.17
N LEU A 662 -28.06 -8.69 3.54
CA LEU A 662 -28.49 -8.56 4.94
C LEU A 662 -29.18 -9.86 5.38
N LEU A 663 -28.66 -10.48 6.43
CA LEU A 663 -29.18 -11.73 7.00
C LEU A 663 -30.05 -11.49 8.24
N ASP A 664 -29.63 -10.57 9.11
CA ASP A 664 -30.30 -10.29 10.39
C ASP A 664 -30.03 -8.84 10.83
N GLU A 665 -30.88 -8.31 11.71
CA GLU A 665 -30.69 -7.00 12.34
C GLU A 665 -31.05 -7.11 13.82
N TYR A 666 -30.14 -6.70 14.70
CA TYR A 666 -30.31 -6.81 16.15
C TYR A 666 -29.65 -5.65 16.89
N GLU A 667 -30.03 -5.50 18.15
CA GLU A 667 -29.48 -4.49 19.04
C GLU A 667 -28.30 -5.03 19.86
N LEU A 668 -27.34 -4.16 20.17
CA LEU A 668 -26.22 -4.42 21.06
C LEU A 668 -26.29 -3.51 22.28
N GLU A 669 -26.18 -4.11 23.46
CA GLU A 669 -26.12 -3.43 24.75
C GLU A 669 -24.76 -3.62 25.45
N PRO A 670 -24.34 -2.64 26.26
CA PRO A 670 -23.09 -2.73 26.99
C PRO A 670 -23.24 -3.67 28.18
N TYR A 671 -22.45 -4.74 28.19
CA TYR A 671 -22.27 -5.57 29.38
C TYR A 671 -21.24 -4.91 30.33
N ALA A 672 -21.73 -4.11 31.27
CA ALA A 672 -20.93 -3.38 32.24
C ALA A 672 -21.09 -3.97 33.66
N TYR A 673 -19.98 -4.13 34.39
CA TYR A 673 -20.02 -4.44 35.82
C TYR A 673 -20.10 -3.16 36.66
N PHE A 674 -20.48 -3.32 37.92
CA PHE A 674 -20.38 -2.30 38.96
C PHE A 674 -19.00 -1.61 38.95
N GLU A 675 -18.96 -0.38 39.44
CA GLU A 675 -17.76 0.45 39.44
C GLU A 675 -16.58 -0.26 40.13
N SER A 676 -15.40 -0.25 39.50
CA SER A 676 -14.17 -0.69 40.17
C SER A 676 -13.86 0.18 41.39
N GLN A 677 -14.08 1.50 41.27
CA GLN A 677 -14.08 2.45 42.39
C GLN A 677 -15.22 3.45 42.26
N ARG A 678 -15.76 3.91 43.40
CA ARG A 678 -16.86 4.88 43.42
C ARG A 678 -16.48 6.18 42.69
N GLY A 679 -17.25 6.53 41.68
CA GLY A 679 -17.07 7.74 40.87
C GLY A 679 -16.36 7.51 39.53
N GLU A 680 -15.78 6.33 39.30
CA GLU A 680 -15.13 6.02 38.04
C GLU A 680 -16.13 5.77 36.89
N LYS A 681 -15.62 5.89 35.67
CA LYS A 681 -16.36 5.52 34.46
C LYS A 681 -16.52 4.01 34.38
N TYR A 682 -17.71 3.55 33.99
CA TYR A 682 -17.98 2.12 33.78
C TYR A 682 -17.09 1.51 32.70
N LEU A 683 -16.55 0.32 33.00
CA LEU A 683 -15.83 -0.53 32.06
C LEU A 683 -16.82 -1.46 31.35
N ILE A 684 -16.76 -1.50 30.02
CA ILE A 684 -17.69 -2.27 29.20
C ILE A 684 -17.02 -3.59 28.80
N LYS A 685 -17.37 -4.69 29.46
CA LYS A 685 -16.71 -5.99 29.22
C LYS A 685 -16.94 -6.52 27.82
N LYS A 686 -18.17 -6.44 27.31
CA LYS A 686 -18.57 -6.86 25.96
C LYS A 686 -19.78 -6.04 25.51
N LEU A 687 -20.03 -5.99 24.21
CA LEU A 687 -21.34 -5.69 23.66
C LEU A 687 -22.08 -7.00 23.44
N ILE A 688 -23.33 -7.09 23.90
CA ILE A 688 -24.13 -8.31 23.87
C ILE A 688 -25.52 -8.01 23.33
N ARG A 689 -26.19 -9.02 22.76
CA ARG A 689 -27.62 -8.91 22.46
C ARG A 689 -28.42 -8.79 23.77
N PRO A 690 -29.50 -8.00 23.82
CA PRO A 690 -30.33 -7.84 25.01
C PRO A 690 -30.77 -9.18 25.62
N GLU A 691 -31.11 -10.18 24.80
CA GLU A 691 -31.55 -11.50 25.29
C GLU A 691 -30.49 -12.23 26.14
N LYS A 692 -29.19 -11.97 25.90
CA LYS A 692 -28.08 -12.62 26.63
C LYS A 692 -27.80 -11.99 28.00
N LYS A 693 -28.47 -10.88 28.32
CA LYS A 693 -28.21 -10.13 29.56
C LYS A 693 -28.60 -10.93 30.79
N ASP A 694 -29.72 -11.64 30.72
CA ASP A 694 -30.24 -12.48 31.82
C ASP A 694 -29.37 -13.72 32.05
N ASP A 695 -28.81 -14.30 30.99
CA ASP A 695 -27.86 -15.42 31.09
C ASP A 695 -26.55 -15.01 31.78
N LEU A 696 -26.11 -13.77 31.57
CA LEU A 696 -24.84 -13.23 32.06
C LEU A 696 -24.93 -12.58 33.45
N LEU A 697 -26.15 -12.30 33.91
CA LEU A 697 -26.48 -11.82 35.25
C LEU A 697 -27.54 -12.76 35.82
N PRO A 698 -27.17 -13.95 36.32
CA PRO A 698 -28.13 -14.82 36.98
C PRO A 698 -28.70 -14.08 38.18
N CYS A 699 -29.88 -13.48 37.99
CA CYS A 699 -30.71 -12.89 39.04
C CYS A 699 -31.45 -13.98 39.84
N SER A 700 -31.06 -15.24 39.65
CA SER A 700 -31.47 -16.38 40.47
C SER A 700 -30.51 -16.55 41.64
N LEU A 701 -31.05 -16.89 42.81
CA LEU A 701 -30.24 -17.40 43.90
C LEU A 701 -29.46 -18.63 43.41
N SER A 702 -28.16 -18.65 43.69
CA SER A 702 -27.31 -19.82 43.41
C SER A 702 -27.98 -21.10 43.91
N GLU A 703 -27.88 -22.21 43.19
CA GLU A 703 -28.38 -23.51 43.66
C GLU A 703 -27.78 -23.88 45.02
N TYR A 704 -26.56 -23.39 45.30
CA TYR A 704 -25.88 -23.55 46.59
C TYR A 704 -26.39 -22.61 47.69
N TYR A 705 -27.33 -21.69 47.42
CA TYR A 705 -27.77 -20.71 48.41
C TYR A 705 -28.36 -21.38 49.66
N THR A 706 -29.11 -22.47 49.48
CA THR A 706 -29.64 -23.28 50.59
C THR A 706 -28.55 -24.07 51.32
N ASP A 707 -27.35 -24.15 50.76
CA ASP A 707 -26.20 -24.84 51.33
C ASP A 707 -25.34 -23.98 52.26
N PHE A 708 -25.57 -22.66 52.29
CA PHE A 708 -24.85 -21.75 53.17
C PHE A 708 -25.75 -21.18 54.26
N ILE A 709 -25.24 -21.15 55.51
CA ILE A 709 -26.00 -20.73 56.70
C ILE A 709 -25.80 -19.22 56.99
N GLN A 710 -24.70 -18.62 56.54
CA GLN A 710 -24.34 -17.25 56.91
C GLN A 710 -23.56 -16.56 55.78
N GLY A 711 -23.96 -15.33 55.43
CA GLY A 711 -23.33 -14.55 54.36
C GLY A 711 -21.88 -14.15 54.67
N ALA A 712 -21.08 -14.13 53.60
CA ALA A 712 -19.66 -13.77 53.48
C ALA A 712 -18.60 -14.84 53.80
N ASP A 713 -18.92 -15.91 54.54
CA ASP A 713 -17.98 -17.02 54.75
C ASP A 713 -18.38 -18.24 53.92
N MET A 714 -17.67 -18.49 52.82
CA MET A 714 -17.80 -19.73 52.04
C MET A 714 -17.17 -20.90 52.81
N ILE A 715 -17.88 -21.41 53.82
CA ILE A 715 -17.51 -22.65 54.52
C ILE A 715 -18.37 -23.78 53.92
N PRO A 716 -17.77 -24.78 53.24
CA PRO A 716 -18.50 -25.94 52.74
C PRO A 716 -19.21 -26.68 53.88
N LYS A 717 -20.42 -27.18 53.62
CA LYS A 717 -21.30 -27.84 54.61
C LYS A 717 -20.76 -29.16 55.19
N SER A 718 -19.59 -29.63 54.75
CA SER A 718 -18.91 -30.79 55.34
C SER A 718 -17.40 -30.74 55.11
N LEU A 719 -16.65 -30.68 56.21
CA LEU A 719 -15.33 -31.28 56.35
C LEU A 719 -15.45 -32.44 57.33
#